data_AF-A0A355E017-F1
#
_entry.id   AF-A0A355E017-F1
#
_cell.length_a   1.000
_cell.length_b   1.000
_cell.length_c   1.000
_cell.angle_alpha   90.00
_cell.angle_beta   90.00
_cell.angle_gamma   90.00
#
_symmetry.space_group_name_H-M   'P 1'
#
loop_
_entity.id
_entity.type
_entity.pdbx_description
1 polymer ?
#
loop_
_entity_poly.entity_id
_entity_poly.type
_entity_poly.pdbx_seq_one_letter_code
_entity_poly.pdbx_strand_id
1 'polypeptide(L)'
;MTIYCLTSGSSLAARGAARRLPVENSAAGRRARAFPCALPVGAQTGEIPSTTIYCLIFPAFDRPVENRRFRAAREKGFPRRGVLTKKCGGVTLTCRVKFNIRRRFDPEPRVPAQSAGAVRNKESQGEGAVRQQKPAQKDSVRKTVPIKPQTTENQLKVIKDKYLRDTPTVDAWLEGVARNIALAELLTHPAAEKWGVFEGVRRTVRCVAAPESDGAPATMTLFHDGLLETAERDLNFMHLVANLEKAVLKHPEAARLVASWQERFFSMMASWDFLPNSPTLMNAGRELQQLSACYVLPVPDSMEGINKAITAQSLIQKSGGGTGFAFSRLRPKGDRVKKTQGVASGALSFMQIFDKMTDVVKQGGTRRGANMGILHYTHPEIKDFIAMKSNGNTMENFNVSVGIDEKFMRAVRDDKEIELINPHNGEPTGKVSARELYDQMIECAWKSGDPGYVVIDRINSSGSNPTPALGQIESTNPCGEQPLLPWEPCNLGSLNLANFVDGPVTAGTFSFDRLGETVRHTVRFLDDVIEINNYPLPEIEAMAKGNRRIGLGVMGWAEATAKLGVPYDSPAGLELAEKVMQFINDRALEASEEIAQERGVFPNWKDSVYDPAGPHYRGQHRTPRNCARTTIAPTGTIAIAAGLQGGGIEPFFAVAYTRYNAKALDALKHNKVPAPKDVFFEVNPLFKQIAEENDCWGLSRTDLWKKINDNHKSVRGIAEIPLNIQRLFPTAHDVSVEFHIQIQAAFQKHVDNGVSKTINLPNTATTDDVRRAYDLAFDLGCKGITVYRDGSKSQQVLNLTTAQPAGAKNKRRDPVSGFGVKSEYYQMQTGYGPLHIHINYDERGPYQVFTNIAPLGTEISGLTTVMGILLSKYLAEGGDPIRILKHLNAVKGDRPSGFGAKRIDSISHAVSVALREHLKRTGWIDEESSEHKSAVEELLKFTRLTHCPKCYSANVAYESGCSGPSCKDCGYSECS
;
A
#
# COMPACT_ATOMS: atom_id res chain seq x y z
N MET A 1 0.19 -32.77 -11.69
CA MET A 1 0.21 -34.25 -11.75
C MET A 1 -1.18 -34.68 -12.18
N THR A 2 -1.40 -34.91 -13.46
CA THR A 2 -2.70 -35.38 -13.99
C THR A 2 -2.68 -36.90 -13.96
N ILE A 3 -3.62 -37.51 -13.25
CA ILE A 3 -3.84 -38.96 -13.26
C ILE A 3 -5.14 -39.20 -14.04
N TYR A 4 -5.00 -39.83 -15.20
CA TYR A 4 -6.09 -40.59 -15.81
C TYR A 4 -6.21 -41.92 -15.07
N CYS A 5 -7.42 -42.32 -14.70
CA CYS A 5 -7.73 -43.72 -14.41
C CYS A 5 -8.86 -44.17 -15.35
N LEU A 6 -8.46 -44.96 -16.34
CA LEU A 6 -9.32 -45.93 -17.01
C LEU A 6 -9.41 -47.16 -16.11
N THR A 7 -10.63 -47.62 -15.80
CA THR A 7 -10.90 -49.03 -15.50
C THR A 7 -12.16 -49.49 -16.22
N SER A 8 -11.98 -50.64 -16.86
CA SER A 8 -12.89 -51.39 -17.70
C SER A 8 -13.66 -52.48 -16.93
N GLY A 9 -14.85 -52.83 -17.43
CA GLY A 9 -15.52 -54.14 -17.26
C GLY A 9 -16.68 -54.13 -16.26
N SER A 10 -17.95 -53.99 -16.72
CA SER A 10 -18.91 -55.06 -17.10
C SER A 10 -19.55 -55.73 -15.88
N SER A 11 -20.86 -55.95 -15.70
CA SER A 11 -22.11 -55.95 -16.50
C SER A 11 -23.24 -56.16 -15.47
N LEU A 12 -24.48 -55.65 -15.56
CA LEU A 12 -25.59 -56.18 -16.37
C LEU A 12 -26.84 -55.29 -16.22
N ALA A 13 -27.64 -55.30 -17.30
CA ALA A 13 -29.00 -54.83 -17.57
C ALA A 13 -30.02 -54.84 -16.39
N ALA A 14 -31.19 -54.18 -16.40
CA ALA A 14 -32.08 -53.85 -17.52
C ALA A 14 -33.27 -52.96 -17.05
N ARG A 15 -33.90 -52.25 -18.02
CA ARG A 15 -35.34 -51.87 -18.14
C ARG A 15 -35.92 -50.91 -17.09
N GLY A 16 -36.73 -49.91 -17.39
CA GLY A 16 -37.39 -49.45 -18.62
C GLY A 16 -38.43 -48.38 -18.24
N ALA A 17 -38.89 -47.59 -19.23
CA ALA A 17 -40.20 -46.94 -19.40
C ALA A 17 -40.88 -46.21 -18.19
N ALA A 18 -41.65 -45.14 -18.26
CA ALA A 18 -42.19 -44.20 -19.26
C ALA A 18 -43.25 -43.35 -18.51
N ARG A 19 -43.79 -42.32 -19.19
CA ARG A 19 -45.02 -41.51 -18.89
C ARG A 19 -44.78 -40.24 -18.04
N ARG A 20 -44.81 -39.04 -18.64
CA ARG A 20 -45.97 -38.21 -19.08
C ARG A 20 -46.91 -37.80 -17.93
N LEU A 21 -46.73 -36.54 -17.45
CA LEU A 21 -47.66 -35.37 -17.47
C LEU A 21 -49.15 -35.57 -17.03
N PRO A 22 -49.95 -34.51 -16.73
CA PRO A 22 -49.70 -33.04 -16.58
C PRO A 22 -50.56 -32.31 -15.48
N VAL A 23 -50.62 -30.95 -15.57
CA VAL A 23 -51.71 -29.99 -15.16
C VAL A 23 -51.79 -29.64 -13.65
N GLU A 24 -51.96 -28.41 -13.09
CA GLU A 24 -52.26 -27.03 -13.58
C GLU A 24 -52.10 -25.98 -12.44
N ASN A 25 -51.88 -24.70 -12.83
CA ASN A 25 -52.38 -23.42 -12.29
C ASN A 25 -52.51 -23.13 -10.77
N SER A 26 -51.88 -22.04 -10.29
CA SER A 26 -52.51 -20.69 -10.15
C SER A 26 -51.85 -19.75 -9.10
N ALA A 27 -51.70 -18.49 -9.52
CA ALA A 27 -51.88 -17.20 -8.83
C ALA A 27 -51.38 -16.92 -7.37
N ALA A 28 -50.48 -15.92 -7.29
CA ALA A 28 -50.53 -14.65 -6.53
C ALA A 28 -50.98 -14.60 -5.05
N GLY A 29 -50.19 -13.90 -4.20
CA GLY A 29 -50.76 -13.19 -3.03
C GLY A 29 -49.87 -12.96 -1.80
N ARG A 30 -49.32 -11.73 -1.72
CA ARG A 30 -48.84 -10.92 -0.57
C ARG A 30 -49.05 -11.36 0.91
N ARG A 31 -47.99 -11.05 1.69
CA ARG A 31 -47.90 -10.42 3.05
C ARG A 31 -48.13 -11.25 4.34
N ALA A 32 -47.02 -11.36 5.09
CA ALA A 32 -46.76 -10.88 6.46
C ALA A 32 -47.38 -11.55 7.73
N ARG A 33 -46.43 -11.99 8.59
CA ARG A 33 -46.33 -11.94 10.07
C ARG A 33 -47.00 -13.02 10.97
N ALA A 34 -46.10 -13.56 11.82
CA ALA A 34 -46.20 -13.84 13.26
C ALA A 34 -46.54 -15.27 13.77
N PHE A 35 -45.62 -15.75 14.61
CA PHE A 35 -45.61 -16.85 15.61
C PHE A 35 -46.87 -16.89 16.53
N PRO A 36 -47.23 -18.01 17.23
CA PRO A 36 -46.37 -18.64 18.27
C PRO A 36 -46.48 -20.17 18.51
N CYS A 37 -45.57 -20.65 19.35
CA CYS A 37 -45.40 -22.00 19.91
C CYS A 37 -46.57 -22.52 20.77
N ALA A 38 -46.79 -23.85 20.77
CA ALA A 38 -46.84 -24.72 21.96
C ALA A 38 -46.98 -26.22 21.59
N LEU A 39 -46.17 -27.07 22.25
CA LEU A 39 -46.17 -28.56 22.27
C LEU A 39 -47.16 -29.10 23.34
N PRO A 40 -47.58 -30.39 23.34
CA PRO A 40 -46.84 -31.50 24.00
C PRO A 40 -46.97 -32.92 23.35
N VAL A 41 -45.89 -33.72 23.24
CA VAL A 41 -45.42 -34.87 24.07
C VAL A 41 -46.04 -36.27 23.78
N GLY A 42 -45.17 -37.25 23.46
CA GLY A 42 -45.40 -38.72 23.49
C GLY A 42 -44.59 -39.49 22.42
N ALA A 43 -43.26 -39.68 22.56
CA ALA A 43 -42.55 -40.84 23.15
C ALA A 43 -42.78 -42.22 22.47
N GLN A 44 -41.82 -42.70 21.66
CA GLN A 44 -40.97 -43.89 21.94
C GLN A 44 -40.01 -44.28 20.78
N THR A 45 -38.72 -44.39 21.17
CA THR A 45 -37.63 -45.28 20.71
C THR A 45 -37.12 -45.30 19.26
N GLY A 46 -35.83 -44.96 19.08
CA GLY A 46 -34.99 -45.41 17.95
C GLY A 46 -33.87 -44.45 17.52
N GLU A 47 -32.75 -44.47 18.25
CA GLU A 47 -31.37 -44.04 17.89
C GLU A 47 -31.10 -42.71 17.13
N ILE A 48 -30.37 -41.82 17.82
CA ILE A 48 -29.75 -40.57 17.35
C ILE A 48 -28.23 -40.76 17.43
N PRO A 49 -27.43 -40.10 16.55
CA PRO A 49 -26.44 -39.19 17.11
C PRO A 49 -26.53 -37.80 16.47
N SER A 50 -26.66 -36.80 17.34
CA SER A 50 -26.64 -35.38 17.05
C SER A 50 -25.20 -34.85 17.15
N THR A 51 -24.80 -34.12 16.10
CA THR A 51 -24.18 -32.79 16.17
C THR A 51 -22.91 -32.59 17.03
N THR A 52 -21.79 -32.43 16.30
CA THR A 52 -20.74 -31.41 16.45
C THR A 52 -19.98 -31.27 17.76
N ILE A 53 -18.70 -31.68 17.73
CA ILE A 53 -17.60 -31.00 18.46
C ILE A 53 -16.39 -30.89 17.52
N TYR A 54 -16.06 -29.67 17.09
CA TYR A 54 -14.69 -29.33 16.72
C TYR A 54 -13.87 -29.28 18.01
N CYS A 55 -12.96 -30.23 18.21
CA CYS A 55 -11.88 -30.12 19.18
C CYS A 55 -10.56 -30.41 18.49
N LEU A 56 -9.82 -29.33 18.27
CA LEU A 56 -8.37 -29.30 18.09
C LEU A 56 -7.71 -30.01 19.29
N ILE A 57 -6.86 -31.01 19.03
CA ILE A 57 -5.78 -31.39 19.94
C ILE A 57 -4.50 -31.46 19.11
N PHE A 58 -3.71 -30.39 19.20
CA PHE A 58 -2.26 -30.43 19.08
C PHE A 58 -1.68 -31.31 20.19
N PRO A 59 -0.52 -31.94 19.96
CA PRO A 59 0.53 -31.84 20.96
C PRO A 59 1.68 -31.02 20.39
N ALA A 60 1.95 -29.92 21.07
CA ALA A 60 3.21 -29.22 21.02
C ALA A 60 4.35 -30.15 21.47
N PHE A 61 5.49 -30.06 20.79
CA PHE A 61 6.79 -30.24 21.43
C PHE A 61 7.72 -29.14 20.93
N ASP A 62 7.86 -28.13 21.79
CA ASP A 62 8.95 -27.16 21.77
C ASP A 62 10.06 -27.68 22.69
N ARG A 63 11.28 -27.83 22.17
CA ARG A 63 12.53 -27.24 22.71
C ARG A 63 13.78 -27.74 21.98
N PRO A 64 14.86 -26.93 21.96
CA PRO A 64 15.94 -27.02 21.00
C PRO A 64 17.05 -27.96 21.48
N VAL A 65 17.54 -28.82 20.59
CA VAL A 65 18.80 -29.55 20.80
C VAL A 65 19.81 -29.07 19.77
N GLU A 66 20.91 -28.57 20.31
CA GLU A 66 22.10 -28.07 19.64
C GLU A 66 22.54 -28.97 18.47
N ASN A 67 22.74 -28.36 17.31
CA ASN A 67 23.24 -29.02 16.12
C ASN A 67 24.78 -29.16 16.18
N ARG A 68 25.28 -29.96 17.14
CA ARG A 68 26.65 -30.50 17.14
C ARG A 68 26.63 -31.98 16.74
N ARG A 69 26.24 -32.30 15.50
CA ARG A 69 26.49 -33.63 14.87
C ARG A 69 26.08 -33.66 13.39
N PHE A 70 26.47 -32.65 12.61
CA PHE A 70 26.48 -32.74 11.13
C PHE A 70 27.83 -32.30 10.55
N ARG A 71 28.90 -32.61 11.30
CA ARG A 71 30.30 -32.40 10.89
C ARG A 71 31.13 -33.66 11.14
N ALA A 72 30.59 -34.83 10.82
CA ALA A 72 31.32 -36.11 10.84
C ALA A 72 30.51 -37.21 10.14
N ALA A 73 30.31 -37.08 8.82
CA ALA A 73 29.84 -38.18 7.97
C ALA A 73 30.17 -37.91 6.48
N ARG A 74 31.38 -37.37 6.23
CA ARG A 74 31.92 -37.21 4.88
C ARG A 74 32.90 -38.33 4.50
N GLU A 75 33.00 -39.36 5.31
CA GLU A 75 33.88 -40.51 5.10
C GLU A 75 33.14 -41.78 5.51
N LYS A 76 33.23 -42.80 4.65
CA LYS A 76 32.57 -44.13 4.69
C LYS A 76 31.25 -44.21 3.91
N GLY A 77 31.39 -44.64 2.66
CA GLY A 77 30.28 -44.96 1.77
C GLY A 77 29.44 -46.15 2.25
N PHE A 78 28.16 -46.13 1.88
CA PHE A 78 27.18 -47.21 2.02
C PHE A 78 26.15 -47.12 0.88
N PRO A 79 25.34 -48.17 0.61
CA PRO A 79 25.31 -48.89 -0.65
C PRO A 79 24.14 -48.48 -1.57
N ARG A 80 24.20 -48.97 -2.81
CA ARG A 80 23.14 -48.80 -3.81
C ARG A 80 21.89 -49.59 -3.40
N ARG A 81 20.79 -48.87 -3.10
CA ARG A 81 19.43 -49.31 -2.72
C ARG A 81 19.17 -49.37 -1.21
N GLY A 82 18.19 -48.61 -0.76
CA GLY A 82 17.61 -48.69 0.58
C GLY A 82 16.08 -48.64 0.50
N VAL A 83 15.42 -49.37 1.40
CA VAL A 83 13.96 -49.38 1.60
C VAL A 83 13.69 -48.65 2.90
N LEU A 84 12.79 -47.67 2.88
CA LEU A 84 12.31 -46.98 4.08
C LEU A 84 10.91 -47.49 4.41
N THR A 85 10.76 -47.98 5.63
CA THR A 85 9.50 -48.48 6.19
C THR A 85 9.20 -47.73 7.48
N LYS A 86 7.99 -47.19 7.62
CA LYS A 86 7.50 -46.59 8.87
C LYS A 86 6.10 -47.10 9.16
N LYS A 87 5.84 -47.51 10.40
CA LYS A 87 4.51 -47.90 10.89
C LYS A 87 3.90 -46.74 11.67
N CYS A 88 2.70 -46.34 11.29
CA CYS A 88 1.82 -45.47 12.06
C CYS A 88 0.41 -46.08 12.00
N GLY A 89 -0.22 -46.28 13.15
CA GLY A 89 -1.66 -46.62 13.24
C GLY A 89 -2.11 -47.83 12.40
N GLY A 90 -1.41 -48.96 12.50
CA GLY A 90 -1.86 -50.23 11.90
C GLY A 90 -1.59 -50.44 10.40
N VAL A 91 -1.07 -49.45 9.66
CA VAL A 91 -0.69 -49.61 8.24
C VAL A 91 0.82 -49.46 8.06
N THR A 92 1.41 -50.31 7.21
CA THR A 92 2.85 -50.29 6.86
C THR A 92 3.03 -49.69 5.46
N LEU A 93 3.72 -48.56 5.36
CA LEU A 93 4.08 -47.94 4.08
C LEU A 93 5.55 -48.23 3.75
N THR A 94 5.78 -48.76 2.55
CA THR A 94 7.11 -49.13 2.04
C THR A 94 7.38 -48.35 0.75
N CYS A 95 8.45 -47.54 0.71
CA CYS A 95 8.81 -46.75 -0.48
C CYS A 95 10.21 -47.16 -1.01
N ARG A 96 10.34 -47.33 -2.34
CA ARG A 96 11.62 -47.59 -3.05
C ARG A 96 11.98 -46.37 -3.90
N VAL A 97 13.19 -45.83 -3.70
CA VAL A 97 13.72 -44.68 -4.45
C VAL A 97 14.83 -45.12 -5.40
N LYS A 98 14.83 -44.61 -6.63
CA LYS A 98 15.85 -44.85 -7.67
C LYS A 98 16.46 -43.51 -8.09
N PHE A 99 17.78 -43.33 -7.94
CA PHE A 99 18.48 -42.13 -8.42
C PHE A 99 19.07 -42.38 -9.81
N ASN A 100 18.87 -41.44 -10.74
CA ASN A 100 19.55 -41.42 -12.03
C ASN A 100 20.58 -40.29 -12.03
N ILE A 101 21.87 -40.65 -12.09
CA ILE A 101 23.00 -39.73 -12.25
C ILE A 101 23.55 -39.96 -13.67
N ARG A 102 23.53 -38.95 -14.54
CA ARG A 102 24.33 -38.97 -15.78
C ARG A 102 25.75 -38.51 -15.46
N ARG A 103 26.74 -39.33 -15.82
CA ARG A 103 28.19 -39.10 -15.63
C ARG A 103 28.72 -38.06 -16.62
N ARG A 104 29.57 -37.14 -16.13
CA ARG A 104 30.60 -36.43 -16.91
C ARG A 104 31.86 -37.29 -16.99
N PHE A 105 32.60 -37.18 -18.10
CA PHE A 105 34.00 -37.60 -18.25
C PHE A 105 34.83 -36.33 -18.57
N ASP A 106 35.94 -36.16 -17.86
CA ASP A 106 37.09 -35.24 -18.07
C ASP A 106 38.08 -35.82 -19.12
N PRO A 107 39.24 -35.19 -19.48
CA PRO A 107 39.80 -33.85 -19.20
C PRO A 107 40.33 -33.09 -20.47
N GLU A 108 40.88 -31.88 -20.28
CA GLU A 108 41.55 -30.97 -21.25
C GLU A 108 42.68 -31.60 -22.11
N PRO A 109 43.13 -30.94 -23.21
CA PRO A 109 44.29 -30.02 -23.09
C PRO A 109 44.39 -28.81 -24.06
N ARG A 110 45.07 -27.75 -23.56
CA ARG A 110 46.07 -26.85 -24.20
C ARG A 110 45.72 -25.92 -25.39
N VAL A 111 46.18 -24.68 -25.24
CA VAL A 111 46.33 -23.58 -26.22
C VAL A 111 47.54 -23.84 -27.16
N PRO A 112 47.49 -23.41 -28.44
CA PRO A 112 48.34 -22.30 -28.96
C PRO A 112 47.53 -21.34 -29.89
N ALA A 113 47.62 -20.01 -29.76
CA ALA A 113 48.61 -19.06 -30.29
C ALA A 113 48.60 -18.87 -31.83
N GLN A 114 48.52 -17.58 -32.24
CA GLN A 114 48.87 -16.98 -33.55
C GLN A 114 47.87 -17.25 -34.71
N SER A 115 47.59 -16.36 -35.67
CA SER A 115 48.13 -15.06 -36.08
C SER A 115 47.17 -14.42 -37.13
N ALA A 116 47.22 -13.09 -37.20
CA ALA A 116 47.29 -12.22 -38.39
C ALA A 116 46.45 -12.48 -39.66
N GLY A 117 45.92 -11.38 -40.21
CA GLY A 117 45.74 -11.19 -41.66
C GLY A 117 44.34 -10.73 -42.04
N ALA A 118 44.13 -9.41 -42.14
CA ALA A 118 44.09 -8.68 -43.43
C ALA A 118 42.74 -8.83 -44.16
N VAL A 119 41.87 -7.83 -44.06
CA VAL A 119 41.70 -6.76 -45.06
C VAL A 119 41.42 -7.29 -46.46
N ARG A 120 40.20 -7.06 -46.96
CA ARG A 120 39.97 -6.41 -48.26
C ARG A 120 38.51 -6.02 -48.46
N ASN A 121 38.32 -4.70 -48.61
CA ASN A 121 37.19 -4.07 -49.28
C ASN A 121 36.97 -4.65 -50.67
N LYS A 122 35.71 -4.66 -51.11
CA LYS A 122 35.35 -4.26 -52.47
C LYS A 122 33.91 -3.75 -52.50
N GLU A 123 33.81 -2.46 -52.78
CA GLU A 123 32.63 -1.77 -53.27
C GLU A 123 32.19 -2.36 -54.63
N SER A 124 30.89 -2.34 -54.91
CA SER A 124 30.40 -1.94 -56.23
C SER A 124 28.91 -1.55 -56.16
N GLN A 125 28.64 -0.40 -56.75
CA GLN A 125 27.33 0.23 -56.94
C GLN A 125 26.53 -0.49 -58.05
N GLY A 126 25.21 -0.30 -58.07
CA GLY A 126 24.35 -0.60 -59.21
C GLY A 126 22.87 -0.32 -58.92
N GLU A 127 22.37 0.78 -59.45
CA GLU A 127 20.97 1.22 -59.46
C GLU A 127 20.06 0.31 -60.30
N GLY A 128 18.74 0.28 -60.01
CA GLY A 128 17.75 -0.34 -60.90
C GLY A 128 16.35 -0.53 -60.28
N ALA A 129 15.39 0.22 -60.81
CA ALA A 129 14.02 0.46 -60.34
C ALA A 129 13.02 -0.74 -60.36
N VAL A 130 12.13 -0.71 -59.35
CA VAL A 130 10.68 -1.01 -59.33
C VAL A 130 10.16 -2.41 -59.75
N ARG A 131 9.65 -3.15 -58.75
CA ARG A 131 8.43 -3.96 -58.91
C ARG A 131 7.68 -4.10 -57.59
N GLN A 132 6.44 -3.61 -57.56
CA GLN A 132 5.50 -3.78 -56.45
C GLN A 132 5.23 -5.27 -56.20
N GLN A 133 5.52 -5.75 -54.99
CA GLN A 133 4.97 -6.99 -54.44
C GLN A 133 4.55 -6.75 -52.99
N LYS A 134 3.25 -6.96 -52.71
CA LYS A 134 2.68 -7.03 -51.37
C LYS A 134 3.47 -8.03 -50.53
N PRO A 135 3.97 -7.68 -49.33
CA PRO A 135 4.52 -8.69 -48.44
C PRO A 135 3.37 -9.33 -47.66
N ALA A 136 3.11 -10.60 -47.96
CA ALA A 136 2.42 -11.48 -47.04
C ALA A 136 3.28 -11.60 -45.77
N GLN A 137 2.74 -11.13 -44.65
CA GLN A 137 3.32 -11.21 -43.32
C GLN A 137 3.45 -12.70 -42.94
N LYS A 138 4.64 -13.27 -43.12
CA LYS A 138 5.01 -14.55 -42.50
C LYS A 138 5.67 -14.22 -41.17
N ASP A 139 4.92 -14.36 -40.09
CA ASP A 139 5.44 -14.39 -38.73
C ASP A 139 6.36 -15.60 -38.56
N SER A 140 7.64 -15.43 -38.90
CA SER A 140 8.67 -16.37 -38.46
C SER A 140 8.96 -16.09 -37.00
N VAL A 141 8.32 -16.85 -36.11
CA VAL A 141 8.68 -16.96 -34.70
C VAL A 141 10.14 -17.42 -34.63
N ARG A 142 11.09 -16.47 -34.52
CA ARG A 142 12.45 -16.77 -34.10
C ARG A 142 12.32 -17.34 -32.69
N LYS A 143 12.73 -18.60 -32.49
CA LYS A 143 12.87 -19.19 -31.15
C LYS A 143 13.88 -18.36 -30.36
N THR A 144 13.37 -17.43 -29.57
CA THR A 144 14.12 -16.64 -28.60
C THR A 144 14.62 -17.59 -27.50
N VAL A 145 15.93 -17.61 -27.26
CA VAL A 145 16.51 -18.33 -26.12
C VAL A 145 15.91 -17.70 -24.86
N PRO A 146 15.37 -18.48 -23.90
CA PRO A 146 14.75 -17.91 -22.70
C PRO A 146 15.75 -17.03 -21.95
N ILE A 147 15.43 -15.73 -21.85
CA ILE A 147 16.24 -14.74 -21.15
C ILE A 147 16.17 -15.10 -19.67
N LYS A 148 17.32 -15.45 -19.10
CA LYS A 148 17.44 -15.65 -17.66
C LYS A 148 17.69 -14.29 -16.99
N PRO A 149 16.81 -13.81 -16.10
CA PRO A 149 17.02 -12.54 -15.43
C PRO A 149 18.31 -12.62 -14.60
N GLN A 150 19.22 -11.70 -14.89
CA GLN A 150 20.42 -11.53 -14.08
C GLN A 150 20.09 -10.61 -12.91
N THR A 151 20.44 -11.01 -11.69
CA THR A 151 20.15 -10.26 -10.46
C THR A 151 21.40 -10.11 -9.61
N THR A 152 21.64 -8.89 -9.16
CA THR A 152 22.62 -8.58 -8.12
C THR A 152 22.13 -9.03 -6.74
N GLU A 153 23.03 -9.10 -5.75
CA GLU A 153 22.69 -9.44 -4.37
C GLU A 153 21.68 -8.45 -3.75
N ASN A 154 21.82 -7.17 -4.07
CA ASN A 154 20.91 -6.13 -3.62
C ASN A 154 19.50 -6.28 -4.19
N GLN A 155 19.39 -6.56 -5.50
CA GLN A 155 18.10 -6.86 -6.14
C GLN A 155 17.45 -8.06 -5.45
N LEU A 156 18.20 -9.15 -5.27
CA LEU A 156 17.69 -10.37 -4.64
C LEU A 156 17.18 -10.13 -3.23
N LYS A 157 17.80 -9.25 -2.45
CA LYS A 157 17.33 -8.91 -1.11
C LYS A 157 15.91 -8.30 -1.15
N VAL A 158 15.72 -7.27 -1.97
CA VAL A 158 14.39 -6.62 -2.09
C VAL A 158 13.36 -7.57 -2.69
N ILE A 159 13.75 -8.35 -3.71
CA ILE A 159 12.86 -9.28 -4.39
C ILE A 159 12.41 -10.42 -3.45
N LYS A 160 13.32 -10.98 -2.65
CA LYS A 160 13.00 -12.01 -1.64
C LYS A 160 12.06 -11.48 -0.57
N ASP A 161 12.36 -10.31 -0.03
CA ASP A 161 11.59 -9.74 1.09
C ASP A 161 10.17 -9.35 0.69
N LYS A 162 9.95 -8.96 -0.59
CA LYS A 162 8.68 -8.35 -1.02
C LYS A 162 7.88 -9.14 -2.03
N TYR A 163 8.52 -9.89 -2.93
CA TYR A 163 7.82 -10.40 -4.13
C TYR A 163 7.79 -11.92 -4.23
N LEU A 164 8.90 -12.62 -3.94
CA LEU A 164 8.99 -14.07 -4.16
C LEU A 164 7.97 -14.86 -3.36
N ARG A 165 7.70 -14.49 -2.10
CA ARG A 165 6.83 -15.23 -1.18
C ARG A 165 7.11 -16.76 -1.22
N ASP A 166 6.21 -17.53 -1.81
CA ASP A 166 6.22 -18.98 -1.98
C ASP A 166 6.92 -19.47 -3.25
N THR A 167 7.28 -18.57 -4.16
CA THR A 167 7.90 -18.88 -5.44
C THR A 167 9.41 -19.12 -5.30
N PRO A 168 9.99 -20.20 -5.88
CA PRO A 168 11.35 -20.62 -5.58
C PRO A 168 12.44 -19.76 -6.24
N THR A 169 12.16 -19.12 -7.38
CA THR A 169 13.13 -18.35 -8.16
C THR A 169 12.51 -17.08 -8.74
N VAL A 170 13.36 -16.12 -9.11
CA VAL A 170 12.95 -14.87 -9.78
C VAL A 170 12.28 -15.17 -11.12
N ASP A 171 12.85 -16.09 -11.90
CA ASP A 171 12.33 -16.53 -13.19
C ASP A 171 10.90 -17.05 -13.05
N ALA A 172 10.67 -18.00 -12.13
CA ALA A 172 9.34 -18.58 -11.91
C ALA A 172 8.32 -17.55 -11.43
N TRP A 173 8.78 -16.54 -10.68
CA TRP A 173 7.93 -15.43 -10.23
C TRP A 173 7.51 -14.53 -11.40
N LEU A 174 8.46 -14.09 -12.22
CA LEU A 174 8.16 -13.27 -13.40
C LEU A 174 7.33 -14.05 -14.44
N GLU A 175 7.59 -15.34 -14.63
CA GLU A 175 6.77 -16.22 -15.47
C GLU A 175 5.33 -16.30 -14.95
N GLY A 176 5.15 -16.44 -13.64
CA GLY A 176 3.82 -16.44 -13.01
C GLY A 176 3.05 -15.16 -13.25
N VAL A 177 3.71 -14.00 -13.09
CA VAL A 177 3.12 -12.68 -13.39
C VAL A 177 2.76 -12.59 -14.88
N ALA A 178 3.71 -12.87 -15.77
CA ALA A 178 3.50 -12.79 -17.22
C ALA A 178 2.37 -13.70 -17.70
N ARG A 179 2.32 -14.93 -17.18
CA ARG A 179 1.25 -15.89 -17.49
C ARG A 179 -0.11 -15.36 -17.07
N ASN A 180 -0.23 -14.90 -15.82
CA ASN A 180 -1.50 -14.45 -15.29
C ASN A 180 -2.07 -13.27 -16.10
N ILE A 181 -1.23 -12.29 -16.43
CA ILE A 181 -1.65 -11.15 -17.26
C ILE A 181 -2.03 -11.62 -18.67
N ALA A 182 -1.26 -12.51 -19.28
CA ALA A 182 -1.56 -13.02 -20.63
C ALA A 182 -2.87 -13.83 -20.72
N LEU A 183 -3.41 -14.35 -19.61
CA LEU A 183 -4.74 -14.98 -19.62
C LEU A 183 -5.86 -14.00 -19.99
N ALA A 184 -5.66 -12.70 -19.76
CA ALA A 184 -6.62 -11.65 -20.12
C ALA A 184 -6.95 -11.63 -21.62
N GLU A 185 -6.01 -12.04 -22.48
CA GLU A 185 -6.21 -12.13 -23.93
C GLU A 185 -7.37 -13.05 -24.30
N LEU A 186 -7.67 -14.06 -23.49
CA LEU A 186 -8.81 -14.95 -23.72
C LEU A 186 -10.15 -14.29 -23.41
N LEU A 187 -10.19 -13.27 -22.54
CA LEU A 187 -11.44 -12.60 -22.12
C LEU A 187 -12.05 -11.76 -23.25
N THR A 188 -11.20 -11.21 -24.11
CA THR A 188 -11.60 -10.34 -25.22
C THR A 188 -11.66 -11.07 -26.57
N HIS A 189 -11.27 -12.35 -26.59
CA HIS A 189 -11.24 -13.14 -27.81
C HIS A 189 -12.67 -13.54 -28.29
N PRO A 190 -12.98 -13.48 -29.60
CA PRO A 190 -14.30 -13.86 -30.12
C PRO A 190 -14.74 -15.30 -29.79
N ALA A 191 -13.80 -16.20 -29.50
CA ALA A 191 -14.07 -17.59 -29.13
C ALA A 191 -14.21 -17.84 -27.62
N ALA A 192 -14.13 -16.81 -26.76
CA ALA A 192 -14.15 -16.93 -25.30
C ALA A 192 -15.35 -17.74 -24.77
N GLU A 193 -16.56 -17.47 -25.29
CA GLU A 193 -17.77 -18.24 -24.95
C GLU A 193 -17.64 -19.72 -25.32
N LYS A 194 -17.12 -20.00 -26.53
CA LYS A 194 -16.96 -21.38 -27.04
C LYS A 194 -15.91 -22.16 -26.27
N TRP A 195 -14.91 -21.47 -25.72
CA TRP A 195 -13.89 -22.07 -24.86
C TRP A 195 -14.37 -22.28 -23.42
N GLY A 196 -15.60 -21.87 -23.10
CA GLY A 196 -16.19 -22.01 -21.77
C GLY A 196 -15.57 -21.08 -20.73
N VAL A 197 -14.96 -19.96 -21.15
CA VAL A 197 -14.30 -19.01 -20.25
C VAL A 197 -15.26 -18.47 -19.18
N PHE A 198 -16.51 -18.27 -19.56
CA PHE A 198 -17.53 -17.66 -18.70
C PHE A 198 -18.55 -18.66 -18.12
N GLU A 199 -18.33 -19.97 -18.29
CA GLU A 199 -19.22 -21.00 -17.74
C GLU A 199 -19.30 -20.91 -16.21
N GLY A 200 -20.49 -20.68 -15.67
CA GLY A 200 -20.71 -20.58 -14.22
C GLY A 200 -20.12 -19.32 -13.58
N VAL A 201 -19.66 -18.35 -14.38
CA VAL A 201 -19.18 -17.04 -13.92
C VAL A 201 -20.34 -16.06 -14.01
N ARG A 202 -20.72 -15.46 -12.88
CA ARG A 202 -21.65 -14.35 -12.86
C ARG A 202 -20.98 -13.13 -13.48
N ARG A 203 -21.67 -12.46 -14.41
CA ARG A 203 -21.19 -11.24 -15.05
C ARG A 203 -22.32 -10.44 -15.67
N THR A 204 -22.06 -9.16 -15.92
CA THR A 204 -22.86 -8.30 -16.78
C THR A 204 -22.00 -7.84 -17.96
N VAL A 205 -22.54 -7.93 -19.17
CA VAL A 205 -21.86 -7.47 -20.39
C VAL A 205 -22.58 -6.22 -20.89
N ARG A 206 -21.81 -5.15 -21.13
CA ARG A 206 -22.31 -3.92 -21.75
C ARG A 206 -21.58 -3.70 -23.06
N CYS A 207 -22.32 -3.62 -24.15
CA CYS A 207 -21.78 -3.29 -25.47
C CYS A 207 -21.91 -1.78 -25.68
N VAL A 208 -20.81 -1.15 -26.09
CA VAL A 208 -20.79 0.26 -26.49
C VAL A 208 -20.59 0.30 -28.00
N ALA A 209 -21.46 1.07 -28.67
CA ALA A 209 -21.38 1.25 -30.12
C ALA A 209 -20.01 1.83 -30.50
N ALA A 210 -19.47 1.38 -31.63
CA ALA A 210 -18.24 1.94 -32.17
C ALA A 210 -18.44 3.42 -32.51
N PRO A 211 -17.38 4.25 -32.42
CA PRO A 211 -17.36 5.55 -33.09
C PRO A 211 -17.72 5.36 -34.58
N GLU A 212 -18.46 6.28 -35.17
CA GLU A 212 -19.01 6.17 -36.54
C GLU A 212 -17.94 6.01 -37.65
N SER A 213 -16.65 6.14 -37.33
CA SER A 213 -15.51 6.09 -38.25
C SER A 213 -14.47 5.00 -37.89
N ASP A 214 -14.74 3.72 -38.20
CA ASP A 214 -13.72 2.64 -38.30
C ASP A 214 -13.39 1.78 -37.03
N GLY A 215 -14.23 1.76 -36.00
CA GLY A 215 -13.97 0.98 -34.77
C GLY A 215 -14.70 -0.37 -34.65
N ALA A 216 -14.08 -1.34 -33.97
CA ALA A 216 -14.79 -2.49 -33.42
C ALA A 216 -15.69 -2.04 -32.24
N PRO A 217 -16.88 -2.63 -32.04
CA PRO A 217 -17.70 -2.32 -30.87
C PRO A 217 -16.95 -2.69 -29.58
N ALA A 218 -16.96 -1.78 -28.60
CA ALA A 218 -16.30 -2.05 -27.33
C ALA A 218 -17.21 -2.90 -26.44
N THR A 219 -16.65 -3.94 -25.84
CA THR A 219 -17.35 -4.79 -24.87
C THR A 219 -16.77 -4.57 -23.48
N MET A 220 -17.63 -4.28 -22.51
CA MET A 220 -17.28 -4.15 -21.10
C MET A 220 -17.93 -5.28 -20.30
N THR A 221 -17.11 -6.16 -19.75
CA THR A 221 -17.57 -7.29 -18.91
C THR A 221 -17.29 -6.99 -17.45
N LEU A 222 -18.33 -6.93 -16.62
CA LEU A 222 -18.25 -6.72 -15.16
C LEU A 222 -18.52 -8.06 -14.46
N PHE A 223 -17.56 -8.56 -13.68
CA PHE A 223 -17.66 -9.89 -13.07
C PHE A 223 -18.43 -9.89 -11.75
N HIS A 224 -18.48 -8.76 -11.04
CA HIS A 224 -19.07 -8.75 -9.69
C HIS A 224 -20.44 -8.10 -9.61
N ASP A 225 -21.05 -7.78 -10.76
CA ASP A 225 -22.32 -7.07 -10.79
C ASP A 225 -23.45 -7.89 -10.12
N GLY A 226 -24.06 -7.26 -9.11
CA GLY A 226 -25.09 -7.87 -8.27
C GLY A 226 -24.59 -8.88 -7.21
N LEU A 227 -23.28 -9.01 -6.99
CA LEU A 227 -22.70 -9.71 -5.84
C LEU A 227 -22.27 -8.69 -4.79
N LEU A 228 -22.81 -8.82 -3.57
CA LEU A 228 -22.57 -7.85 -2.49
C LEU A 228 -21.46 -8.32 -1.55
N GLU A 229 -21.41 -9.61 -1.26
CA GLU A 229 -20.46 -10.17 -0.30
C GLU A 229 -19.09 -10.41 -0.94
N THR A 230 -18.02 -10.05 -0.22
CA THR A 230 -16.64 -10.17 -0.73
C THR A 230 -16.29 -11.63 -1.04
N ALA A 231 -16.70 -12.57 -0.18
CA ALA A 231 -16.41 -14.00 -0.38
C ALA A 231 -17.05 -14.57 -1.65
N GLU A 232 -18.28 -14.14 -1.99
CA GLU A 232 -18.95 -14.59 -3.22
C GLU A 232 -18.24 -14.07 -4.47
N ARG A 233 -17.74 -12.84 -4.41
CA ARG A 233 -16.98 -12.20 -5.48
C ARG A 233 -15.65 -12.90 -5.70
N ASP A 234 -14.93 -13.18 -4.62
CA ASP A 234 -13.65 -13.91 -4.70
C ASP A 234 -13.86 -15.31 -5.30
N LEU A 235 -14.90 -16.04 -4.89
CA LEU A 235 -15.26 -17.34 -5.49
C LEU A 235 -15.59 -17.22 -6.98
N ASN A 236 -16.38 -16.22 -7.37
CA ASN A 236 -16.73 -15.98 -8.78
C ASN A 236 -15.48 -15.69 -9.63
N PHE A 237 -14.54 -14.90 -9.09
CA PHE A 237 -13.27 -14.59 -9.75
C PHE A 237 -12.36 -15.84 -9.85
N MET A 238 -12.30 -16.65 -8.80
CA MET A 238 -11.56 -17.92 -8.82
C MET A 238 -12.10 -18.88 -9.89
N HIS A 239 -13.43 -18.95 -10.06
CA HIS A 239 -14.04 -19.74 -11.14
C HIS A 239 -13.63 -19.22 -12.53
N LEU A 240 -13.61 -17.90 -12.73
CA LEU A 240 -13.14 -17.29 -13.98
C LEU A 240 -11.70 -17.70 -14.28
N VAL A 241 -10.78 -17.58 -13.31
CA VAL A 241 -9.37 -17.95 -13.50
C VAL A 241 -9.22 -19.45 -13.79
N ALA A 242 -9.99 -20.30 -13.10
CA ALA A 242 -9.99 -21.73 -13.36
C ALA A 242 -10.48 -22.07 -14.78
N ASN A 243 -11.50 -21.36 -15.28
CA ASN A 243 -11.99 -21.51 -16.65
C ASN A 243 -10.98 -21.05 -17.69
N LEU A 244 -10.27 -19.94 -17.45
CA LEU A 244 -9.19 -19.46 -18.32
C LEU A 244 -8.07 -20.51 -18.45
N GLU A 245 -7.61 -21.06 -17.32
CA GLU A 245 -6.60 -22.12 -17.31
C GLU A 245 -7.10 -23.40 -18.01
N LYS A 246 -8.35 -23.79 -17.77
CA LYS A 246 -9.00 -24.91 -18.47
C LYS A 246 -9.08 -24.67 -19.98
N ALA A 247 -9.35 -23.44 -20.42
CA ALA A 247 -9.38 -23.08 -21.83
C ALA A 247 -8.00 -23.24 -22.48
N VAL A 248 -6.93 -22.78 -21.81
CA VAL A 248 -5.54 -22.99 -22.25
C VAL A 248 -5.21 -24.49 -22.38
N LEU A 249 -5.66 -25.32 -21.45
CA LEU A 249 -5.38 -26.76 -21.48
C LEU A 249 -6.13 -27.50 -22.59
N LYS A 250 -7.36 -27.08 -22.90
CA LYS A 250 -8.26 -27.79 -23.84
C LYS A 250 -8.17 -27.29 -25.28
N HIS A 251 -7.85 -26.02 -25.49
CA HIS A 251 -7.92 -25.38 -26.81
C HIS A 251 -6.53 -24.94 -27.27
N PRO A 252 -5.95 -25.59 -28.32
CA PRO A 252 -4.62 -25.24 -28.83
C PRO A 252 -4.47 -23.79 -29.32
N GLU A 253 -5.57 -23.17 -29.77
CA GLU A 253 -5.59 -21.76 -30.16
C GLU A 253 -5.44 -20.83 -28.95
N ALA A 254 -6.24 -21.05 -27.89
CA ALA A 254 -6.11 -20.33 -26.63
C ALA A 254 -4.69 -20.49 -26.04
N ALA A 255 -4.13 -21.70 -26.08
CA ALA A 255 -2.77 -21.96 -25.61
C ALA A 255 -1.70 -21.15 -26.38
N ARG A 256 -1.82 -21.08 -27.71
CA ARG A 256 -0.88 -20.32 -28.56
C ARG A 256 -1.00 -18.82 -28.31
N LEU A 257 -2.22 -18.29 -28.18
CA LEU A 257 -2.45 -16.88 -27.90
C LEU A 257 -1.80 -16.46 -26.59
N VAL A 258 -2.12 -17.18 -25.50
CA VAL A 258 -1.56 -16.90 -24.16
C VAL A 258 -0.04 -17.07 -24.17
N ALA A 259 0.50 -18.13 -24.77
CA ALA A 259 1.94 -18.35 -24.82
C ALA A 259 2.67 -17.21 -25.54
N SER A 260 2.10 -16.69 -26.63
CA SER A 260 2.72 -15.60 -27.40
C SER A 260 2.82 -14.29 -26.61
N TRP A 261 1.79 -13.94 -25.84
CA TRP A 261 1.80 -12.73 -25.02
C TRP A 261 2.58 -12.94 -23.72
N GLN A 262 2.48 -14.12 -23.10
CA GLN A 262 3.29 -14.51 -21.96
C GLN A 262 4.78 -14.37 -22.28
N GLU A 263 5.24 -14.81 -23.45
CA GLU A 263 6.66 -14.69 -23.84
C GLU A 263 7.10 -13.22 -23.94
N ARG A 264 6.30 -12.36 -24.57
CA ARG A 264 6.60 -10.91 -24.70
C ARG A 264 6.65 -10.23 -23.33
N PHE A 265 5.65 -10.49 -22.49
CA PHE A 265 5.55 -9.93 -21.15
C PHE A 265 6.67 -10.41 -20.23
N PHE A 266 6.99 -11.71 -20.29
CA PHE A 266 8.11 -12.26 -19.56
C PHE A 266 9.42 -11.65 -20.04
N SER A 267 9.64 -11.54 -21.35
CA SER A 267 10.88 -11.03 -21.93
C SER A 267 11.19 -9.62 -21.42
N MET A 268 10.23 -8.69 -21.48
CA MET A 268 10.45 -7.30 -21.03
C MET A 268 10.68 -7.16 -19.51
N MET A 269 10.11 -8.06 -18.70
CA MET A 269 10.37 -8.07 -17.25
C MET A 269 11.68 -8.77 -16.91
N ALA A 270 12.01 -9.87 -17.59
CA ALA A 270 13.24 -10.63 -17.36
C ALA A 270 14.49 -9.88 -17.83
N SER A 271 14.37 -9.00 -18.82
CA SER A 271 15.42 -8.05 -19.22
C SER A 271 15.51 -6.82 -18.31
N TRP A 272 14.57 -6.65 -17.37
CA TRP A 272 14.42 -5.45 -16.53
C TRP A 272 14.14 -4.16 -17.34
N ASP A 273 13.64 -4.28 -18.57
CA ASP A 273 13.25 -3.14 -19.40
C ASP A 273 11.96 -2.49 -18.89
N PHE A 274 11.09 -3.30 -18.28
CA PHE A 274 9.81 -2.87 -17.71
C PHE A 274 9.52 -3.62 -16.40
N LEU A 275 8.94 -2.91 -15.42
CA LEU A 275 8.27 -3.54 -14.28
C LEU A 275 6.92 -2.89 -14.03
N PRO A 276 5.85 -3.68 -13.78
CA PRO A 276 4.59 -3.14 -13.29
C PRO A 276 4.71 -2.72 -11.83
N ASN A 277 3.66 -2.08 -11.32
CA ASN A 277 3.60 -1.69 -9.91
C ASN A 277 3.75 -2.89 -8.95
N SER A 278 4.11 -2.57 -7.71
CA SER A 278 4.33 -3.60 -6.69
C SER A 278 3.11 -4.51 -6.46
N PRO A 279 1.84 -4.01 -6.45
CA PRO A 279 0.68 -4.89 -6.28
C PRO A 279 0.52 -5.92 -7.41
N THR A 280 0.73 -5.56 -8.67
CA THR A 280 0.75 -6.52 -9.78
C THR A 280 1.84 -7.58 -9.57
N LEU A 281 3.07 -7.13 -9.27
CA LEU A 281 4.20 -8.00 -8.95
C LEU A 281 3.96 -8.92 -7.74
N MET A 282 3.18 -8.47 -6.76
CA MET A 282 2.91 -9.20 -5.52
C MET A 282 1.73 -10.17 -5.63
N ASN A 283 0.75 -9.89 -6.49
CA ASN A 283 -0.56 -10.54 -6.42
C ASN A 283 -0.99 -11.23 -7.72
N ALA A 284 -0.38 -10.93 -8.88
CA ALA A 284 -0.71 -11.59 -10.14
C ALA A 284 -0.54 -13.11 -10.02
N GLY A 285 -1.61 -13.86 -10.30
CA GLY A 285 -1.65 -15.32 -10.21
C GLY A 285 -1.77 -15.88 -8.78
N ARG A 286 -2.01 -15.03 -7.77
CA ARG A 286 -2.20 -15.42 -6.36
C ARG A 286 -3.60 -15.07 -5.87
N GLU A 287 -4.03 -15.67 -4.77
CA GLU A 287 -5.41 -15.58 -4.24
C GLU A 287 -6.03 -14.16 -4.25
N LEU A 288 -5.30 -13.13 -3.82
CA LEU A 288 -5.84 -11.77 -3.75
C LEU A 288 -6.20 -11.17 -5.12
N GLN A 289 -5.42 -11.46 -6.18
CA GLN A 289 -5.58 -10.92 -7.55
C GLN A 289 -5.85 -9.40 -7.67
N GLN A 290 -5.58 -8.59 -6.65
CA GLN A 290 -5.70 -7.14 -6.72
C GLN A 290 -4.41 -6.52 -7.26
N LEU A 291 -4.49 -5.99 -8.48
CA LEU A 291 -3.33 -5.55 -9.25
C LEU A 291 -3.14 -4.02 -9.26
N SER A 292 -4.22 -3.26 -9.02
CA SER A 292 -4.15 -1.79 -8.90
C SER A 292 -3.53 -1.36 -7.57
N ALA A 293 -2.77 -0.26 -7.61
CA ALA A 293 -2.00 0.18 -6.45
C ALA A 293 -2.67 1.23 -5.59
N CYS A 294 -3.47 2.10 -6.19
CA CYS A 294 -4.12 3.20 -5.51
C CYS A 294 -5.50 3.49 -6.11
N TYR A 295 -6.33 4.20 -5.36
CA TYR A 295 -7.71 4.49 -5.71
C TYR A 295 -8.08 5.89 -5.20
N VAL A 296 -8.96 6.61 -5.88
CA VAL A 296 -9.58 7.83 -5.34
C VAL A 296 -11.03 7.55 -4.97
N LEU A 297 -11.43 7.95 -3.77
CA LEU A 297 -12.76 7.72 -3.23
C LEU A 297 -13.48 9.07 -2.99
N PRO A 298 -14.77 9.17 -3.33
CA PRO A 298 -15.54 10.37 -3.03
C PRO A 298 -15.87 10.46 -1.54
N VAL A 299 -15.91 11.67 -0.99
CA VAL A 299 -16.38 11.94 0.37
C VAL A 299 -17.56 12.90 0.31
N PRO A 300 -18.78 12.38 0.06
CA PRO A 300 -19.98 13.22 -0.02
C PRO A 300 -20.41 13.70 1.38
N ASP A 301 -21.09 14.84 1.45
CA ASP A 301 -21.56 15.47 2.69
C ASP A 301 -22.80 14.77 3.29
N SER A 302 -22.64 13.50 3.67
CA SER A 302 -23.65 12.67 4.34
C SER A 302 -22.98 11.59 5.17
N MET A 303 -23.59 11.17 6.29
CA MET A 303 -23.03 10.11 7.14
C MET A 303 -22.97 8.78 6.39
N GLU A 304 -23.98 8.45 5.59
CA GLU A 304 -24.02 7.24 4.77
C GLU A 304 -22.87 7.22 3.77
N GLY A 305 -22.62 8.32 3.09
CA GLY A 305 -21.56 8.39 2.09
C GLY A 305 -20.14 8.50 2.70
N ILE A 306 -19.98 9.18 3.83
CA ILE A 306 -18.72 9.18 4.60
C ILE A 306 -18.40 7.75 5.05
N ASN A 307 -19.36 7.03 5.65
CA ASN A 307 -19.17 5.66 6.08
C ASN A 307 -18.89 4.72 4.90
N LYS A 308 -19.57 4.90 3.75
CA LYS A 308 -19.28 4.15 2.53
C LYS A 308 -17.83 4.32 2.08
N ALA A 309 -17.31 5.54 2.12
CA ALA A 309 -15.92 5.84 1.77
C ALA A 309 -14.93 5.19 2.75
N ILE A 310 -15.22 5.20 4.06
CA ILE A 310 -14.41 4.54 5.09
C ILE A 310 -14.41 3.01 4.90
N THR A 311 -15.58 2.41 4.64
CA THR A 311 -15.68 0.97 4.33
C THR A 311 -14.87 0.63 3.07
N ALA A 312 -14.99 1.44 2.02
CA ALA A 312 -14.23 1.25 0.79
C ALA A 312 -12.71 1.35 1.02
N GLN A 313 -12.26 2.36 1.75
CA GLN A 313 -10.87 2.53 2.15
C GLN A 313 -10.36 1.28 2.86
N SER A 314 -11.14 0.73 3.78
CA SER A 314 -10.75 -0.43 4.59
C SER A 314 -10.54 -1.68 3.73
N LEU A 315 -11.43 -1.94 2.77
CA LEU A 315 -11.32 -3.05 1.84
C LEU A 315 -10.10 -2.91 0.91
N ILE A 316 -9.87 -1.70 0.42
CA ILE A 316 -8.73 -1.37 -0.44
C ILE A 316 -7.39 -1.48 0.30
N GLN A 317 -7.34 -1.04 1.55
CA GLN A 317 -6.11 -1.04 2.35
C GLN A 317 -5.78 -2.43 2.90
N LYS A 318 -6.80 -3.28 3.12
CA LYS A 318 -6.61 -4.70 3.49
C LYS A 318 -5.69 -5.43 2.49
N SER A 319 -5.80 -5.10 1.21
CA SER A 319 -4.99 -5.66 0.12
C SER A 319 -3.74 -4.84 -0.22
N GLY A 320 -3.41 -3.81 0.58
CA GLY A 320 -2.21 -2.97 0.42
C GLY A 320 -2.36 -1.81 -0.58
N GLY A 321 -3.59 -1.48 -1.00
CA GLY A 321 -3.90 -0.33 -1.83
C GLY A 321 -3.80 1.00 -1.06
N GLY A 322 -3.36 2.05 -1.74
CA GLY A 322 -3.41 3.43 -1.23
C GLY A 322 -4.71 4.14 -1.62
N THR A 323 -5.10 5.20 -0.90
CA THR A 323 -6.39 5.89 -1.12
C THR A 323 -6.24 7.41 -1.18
N GLY A 324 -6.91 8.07 -2.11
CA GLY A 324 -7.00 9.52 -2.19
C GLY A 324 -8.42 10.02 -1.94
N PHE A 325 -8.52 11.19 -1.33
CA PHE A 325 -9.79 11.79 -0.92
C PHE A 325 -9.80 13.29 -1.22
N ALA A 326 -10.93 13.79 -1.71
CA ALA A 326 -11.26 15.21 -1.70
C ALA A 326 -12.25 15.48 -0.56
N PHE A 327 -11.86 16.31 0.40
CA PHE A 327 -12.71 16.67 1.53
C PHE A 327 -13.47 17.98 1.31
N SER A 328 -13.25 18.64 0.18
CA SER A 328 -13.81 19.96 -0.17
C SER A 328 -15.33 20.02 -0.23
N ARG A 329 -16.02 18.88 -0.30
CA ARG A 329 -17.50 18.81 -0.32
C ARG A 329 -18.11 18.80 1.08
N LEU A 330 -17.34 18.48 2.11
CA LEU A 330 -17.86 18.38 3.47
C LEU A 330 -18.16 19.76 4.04
N ARG A 331 -19.28 19.90 4.73
CA ARG A 331 -19.62 21.16 5.41
C ARG A 331 -18.59 21.52 6.49
N PRO A 332 -18.32 22.81 6.75
CA PRO A 332 -17.33 23.24 7.72
C PRO A 332 -17.79 23.00 9.16
N LYS A 333 -16.84 23.03 10.09
CA LYS A 333 -17.12 23.00 11.53
C LYS A 333 -18.08 24.11 11.93
N GLY A 334 -19.09 23.77 12.73
CA GLY A 334 -20.11 24.71 13.19
C GLY A 334 -21.34 24.82 12.29
N ASP A 335 -21.32 24.26 11.06
CA ASP A 335 -22.48 24.34 10.16
C ASP A 335 -23.67 23.52 10.67
N ARG A 336 -24.89 23.96 10.36
CA ARG A 336 -26.13 23.42 10.94
C ARG A 336 -26.49 22.05 10.37
N VAL A 337 -26.80 21.08 11.24
CA VAL A 337 -27.31 19.75 10.84
C VAL A 337 -28.83 19.72 11.00
N LYS A 338 -29.57 19.87 9.88
CA LYS A 338 -31.03 20.07 9.86
C LYS A 338 -31.84 19.04 10.67
N LYS A 339 -31.44 17.75 10.64
CA LYS A 339 -32.20 16.67 11.28
C LYS A 339 -31.99 16.55 12.79
N THR A 340 -30.82 16.94 13.32
CA THR A 340 -30.45 16.74 14.73
C THR A 340 -30.40 18.04 15.52
N GLN A 341 -30.61 19.20 14.88
CA GLN A 341 -30.45 20.54 15.46
C GLN A 341 -29.05 20.80 16.07
N GLY A 342 -28.07 19.93 15.79
CA GLY A 342 -26.68 20.08 16.21
C GLY A 342 -25.83 20.83 15.18
N VAL A 343 -24.55 20.97 15.51
CA VAL A 343 -23.51 21.56 14.64
C VAL A 343 -22.59 20.48 14.08
N ALA A 344 -22.07 20.71 12.88
CA ALA A 344 -21.14 19.81 12.21
C ALA A 344 -19.74 19.87 12.85
N SER A 345 -19.06 18.72 12.88
CA SER A 345 -17.69 18.60 13.40
C SER A 345 -16.61 19.12 12.45
N GLY A 346 -16.94 19.32 11.17
CA GLY A 346 -16.03 19.82 10.13
C GLY A 346 -15.26 18.73 9.38
N ALA A 347 -14.69 19.09 8.24
CA ALA A 347 -13.96 18.20 7.34
C ALA A 347 -12.74 17.57 8.03
N LEU A 348 -12.00 18.36 8.81
CA LEU A 348 -10.79 17.91 9.51
C LEU A 348 -11.08 16.86 10.57
N SER A 349 -12.23 16.94 11.24
CA SER A 349 -12.64 15.93 12.22
C SER A 349 -12.90 14.58 11.55
N PHE A 350 -13.56 14.56 10.38
CA PHE A 350 -13.75 13.33 9.61
C PHE A 350 -12.42 12.79 9.08
N MET A 351 -11.51 13.64 8.61
CA MET A 351 -10.17 13.22 8.18
C MET A 351 -9.44 12.40 9.28
N GLN A 352 -9.62 12.74 10.56
CA GLN A 352 -9.02 11.99 11.67
C GLN A 352 -9.54 10.55 11.75
N ILE A 353 -10.80 10.32 11.38
CA ILE A 353 -11.39 8.98 11.32
C ILE A 353 -10.74 8.16 10.21
N PHE A 354 -10.56 8.74 9.02
CA PHE A 354 -9.86 8.09 7.91
C PHE A 354 -8.40 7.78 8.26
N ASP A 355 -7.72 8.69 8.96
CA ASP A 355 -6.34 8.50 9.42
C ASP A 355 -6.26 7.35 10.43
N LYS A 356 -7.17 7.33 11.40
CA LYS A 356 -7.21 6.28 12.41
C LYS A 356 -7.61 4.94 11.82
N MET A 357 -8.50 4.91 10.83
CA MET A 357 -8.87 3.68 10.14
C MET A 357 -7.66 3.08 9.42
N THR A 358 -6.86 3.90 8.74
CA THR A 358 -5.60 3.45 8.16
C THR A 358 -4.65 2.91 9.21
N ASP A 359 -4.59 3.51 10.39
CA ASP A 359 -3.78 3.00 11.51
C ASP A 359 -4.21 1.61 12.00
N VAL A 360 -5.51 1.35 12.06
CA VAL A 360 -6.06 0.06 12.52
C VAL A 360 -5.88 -1.04 11.48
N VAL A 361 -6.13 -0.75 10.20
CA VAL A 361 -6.05 -1.75 9.10
C VAL A 361 -4.62 -2.25 8.84
N LYS A 362 -3.60 -1.54 9.36
CA LYS A 362 -2.17 -1.93 9.29
C LYS A 362 -1.87 -3.34 9.76
N GLN A 363 -2.72 -3.95 10.61
CA GLN A 363 -2.44 -5.27 11.20
C GLN A 363 -2.65 -6.46 10.24
N GLY A 364 -3.21 -6.26 9.04
CA GLY A 364 -3.58 -7.36 8.13
C GLY A 364 -2.73 -7.55 6.86
N GLY A 365 -1.83 -6.62 6.50
CA GLY A 365 -1.16 -6.61 5.19
C GLY A 365 0.36 -6.39 5.23
N THR A 366 1.06 -6.77 4.15
CA THR A 366 2.52 -6.61 3.98
C THR A 366 2.97 -5.16 3.73
N ARG A 367 2.03 -4.22 3.51
CA ARG A 367 2.29 -2.80 3.21
C ARG A 367 1.43 -1.88 4.10
N ARG A 368 2.00 -0.78 4.58
CA ARG A 368 1.27 0.29 5.29
C ARG A 368 0.35 1.04 4.30
N GLY A 369 -0.93 1.18 4.65
CA GLY A 369 -1.86 2.04 3.91
C GLY A 369 -1.41 3.51 3.95
N ALA A 370 -1.67 4.25 2.87
CA ALA A 370 -1.33 5.67 2.76
C ALA A 370 -2.50 6.42 2.15
N ASN A 371 -2.71 7.66 2.61
CA ASN A 371 -3.80 8.51 2.16
C ASN A 371 -3.30 9.80 1.49
N MET A 372 -4.00 10.27 0.47
CA MET A 372 -3.97 11.67 0.02
C MET A 372 -5.20 12.39 0.53
N GLY A 373 -5.02 13.57 1.13
CA GLY A 373 -6.10 14.46 1.52
C GLY A 373 -5.96 15.78 0.78
N ILE A 374 -6.97 16.15 0.01
CA ILE A 374 -7.01 17.44 -0.69
C ILE A 374 -8.20 18.27 -0.19
N LEU A 375 -7.93 19.54 0.08
CA LEU A 375 -8.92 20.54 0.42
C LEU A 375 -8.74 21.76 -0.48
N HIS A 376 -9.84 22.23 -1.09
CA HIS A 376 -9.82 23.39 -1.97
C HIS A 376 -9.57 24.68 -1.20
N TYR A 377 -8.83 25.63 -1.80
CA TYR A 377 -8.40 26.87 -1.14
C TYR A 377 -9.56 27.76 -0.63
N THR A 378 -10.75 27.61 -1.19
CA THR A 378 -11.96 28.36 -0.78
C THR A 378 -12.68 27.73 0.42
N HIS A 379 -12.25 26.56 0.91
CA HIS A 379 -12.96 25.89 2.00
C HIS A 379 -12.79 26.65 3.34
N PRO A 380 -13.82 26.81 4.18
CA PRO A 380 -13.72 27.64 5.39
C PRO A 380 -12.69 27.15 6.42
N GLU A 381 -12.39 25.85 6.42
CA GLU A 381 -11.36 25.24 7.30
C GLU A 381 -9.93 25.21 6.69
N ILE A 382 -9.66 25.95 5.61
CA ILE A 382 -8.39 25.86 4.88
C ILE A 382 -7.15 26.25 5.71
N LYS A 383 -7.24 27.29 6.57
CA LYS A 383 -6.13 27.70 7.43
C LYS A 383 -5.72 26.61 8.41
N ASP A 384 -6.71 25.97 9.02
CA ASP A 384 -6.51 24.85 9.94
C ASP A 384 -5.97 23.63 9.19
N PHE A 385 -6.43 23.41 7.96
CA PHE A 385 -5.93 22.34 7.09
C PHE A 385 -4.43 22.49 6.80
N ILE A 386 -3.99 23.69 6.42
CA ILE A 386 -2.57 23.99 6.14
C ILE A 386 -1.70 23.77 7.39
N ALA A 387 -2.19 24.23 8.56
CA ALA A 387 -1.43 24.14 9.80
C ALA A 387 -1.45 22.74 10.45
N MET A 388 -2.32 21.82 10.01
CA MET A 388 -2.65 20.60 10.77
C MET A 388 -1.45 19.71 11.13
N LYS A 389 -0.40 19.70 10.29
CA LYS A 389 0.80 18.86 10.48
C LYS A 389 1.98 19.58 11.15
N SER A 390 1.83 20.88 11.43
CA SER A 390 2.92 21.70 11.99
C SER A 390 3.23 21.39 13.46
N ASN A 391 2.28 20.81 14.21
CA ASN A 391 2.43 20.55 15.65
C ASN A 391 2.89 19.12 16.00
N GLY A 392 3.33 18.32 15.01
CA GLY A 392 3.81 16.95 15.22
C GLY A 392 2.71 15.93 15.56
N ASN A 393 2.91 14.66 15.18
CA ASN A 393 2.06 13.49 15.50
C ASN A 393 0.57 13.55 15.09
N THR A 394 0.15 14.48 14.23
CA THR A 394 -1.23 14.58 13.74
C THR A 394 -1.27 14.21 12.24
N MET A 395 -2.21 13.34 11.84
CA MET A 395 -2.42 12.91 10.46
C MET A 395 -1.20 12.23 9.80
N GLU A 396 -0.55 11.31 10.50
CA GLU A 396 0.67 10.65 10.02
C GLU A 396 0.46 9.77 8.77
N ASN A 397 -0.77 9.31 8.51
CA ASN A 397 -1.05 8.45 7.36
C ASN A 397 -1.57 9.24 6.15
N PHE A 398 -1.65 10.57 6.25
CA PHE A 398 -2.00 11.47 5.17
C PHE A 398 -0.79 12.25 4.65
N ASN A 399 -0.61 12.23 3.33
CA ASN A 399 -0.04 13.37 2.62
C ASN A 399 -1.18 14.36 2.37
N VAL A 400 -0.90 15.67 2.52
CA VAL A 400 -1.93 16.70 2.34
C VAL A 400 -1.50 17.71 1.27
N SER A 401 -2.46 18.17 0.49
CA SER A 401 -2.23 19.20 -0.53
C SER A 401 -3.41 20.14 -0.63
N VAL A 402 -3.13 21.40 -0.89
CA VAL A 402 -4.17 22.40 -1.16
C VAL A 402 -4.54 22.33 -2.64
N GLY A 403 -5.84 22.17 -2.92
CA GLY A 403 -6.35 22.32 -4.28
C GLY A 403 -6.41 23.81 -4.63
N ILE A 404 -5.60 24.24 -5.58
CA ILE A 404 -5.52 25.62 -6.09
C ILE A 404 -5.99 25.70 -7.55
N ASP A 405 -6.26 26.92 -8.02
CA ASP A 405 -6.56 27.22 -9.42
C ASP A 405 -5.82 28.49 -9.87
N GLU A 406 -5.96 28.84 -11.16
CA GLU A 406 -5.39 30.06 -11.74
C GLU A 406 -5.95 31.34 -11.08
N LYS A 407 -7.16 31.32 -10.50
CA LYS A 407 -7.73 32.49 -9.81
C LYS A 407 -7.02 32.74 -8.48
N PHE A 408 -6.75 31.70 -7.71
CA PHE A 408 -6.01 31.78 -6.46
C PHE A 408 -4.62 32.35 -6.69
N MET A 409 -3.87 31.81 -7.66
CA MET A 409 -2.50 32.29 -7.91
C MET A 409 -2.46 33.74 -8.43
N ARG A 410 -3.46 34.17 -9.22
CA ARG A 410 -3.61 35.60 -9.55
C ARG A 410 -3.91 36.44 -8.31
N ALA A 411 -4.79 35.98 -7.42
CA ALA A 411 -5.08 36.69 -6.17
C ALA A 411 -3.85 36.80 -5.25
N VAL A 412 -3.00 35.77 -5.19
CA VAL A 412 -1.71 35.81 -4.48
C VAL A 412 -0.81 36.90 -5.05
N ARG A 413 -0.65 36.96 -6.38
CA ARG A 413 0.21 37.94 -7.06
C ARG A 413 -0.29 39.36 -6.88
N ASP A 414 -1.60 39.56 -7.03
CA ASP A 414 -2.26 40.86 -6.92
C ASP A 414 -2.51 41.31 -5.48
N ASP A 415 -2.13 40.50 -4.48
CA ASP A 415 -2.37 40.73 -3.06
C ASP A 415 -3.86 40.97 -2.72
N LYS A 416 -4.73 40.12 -3.28
CA LYS A 416 -6.18 40.19 -3.13
C LYS A 416 -6.69 39.22 -2.06
N GLU A 417 -7.85 39.55 -1.52
CA GLU A 417 -8.63 38.61 -0.71
C GLU A 417 -9.38 37.61 -1.58
N ILE A 418 -9.56 36.40 -1.04
CA ILE A 418 -10.42 35.34 -1.58
C ILE A 418 -11.60 35.11 -0.63
N GLU A 419 -12.74 34.75 -1.21
CA GLU A 419 -13.92 34.36 -0.45
C GLU A 419 -13.83 32.90 -0.02
N LEU A 420 -14.13 32.65 1.26
CA LEU A 420 -14.34 31.31 1.78
C LEU A 420 -15.80 30.93 1.56
N ILE A 421 -16.05 29.78 0.95
CA ILE A 421 -17.37 29.34 0.49
C ILE A 421 -17.77 28.08 1.24
N ASN A 422 -18.92 28.09 1.90
CA ASN A 422 -19.47 26.87 2.49
C ASN A 422 -19.98 25.93 1.38
N PRO A 423 -19.40 24.72 1.20
CA PRO A 423 -19.77 23.83 0.11
C PRO A 423 -21.20 23.28 0.20
N HIS A 424 -21.84 23.34 1.38
CA HIS A 424 -23.20 22.82 1.58
C HIS A 424 -24.29 23.76 1.03
N ASN A 425 -24.10 25.08 1.09
CA ASN A 425 -25.09 26.08 0.63
C ASN A 425 -24.56 27.04 -0.44
N GLY A 426 -23.24 27.06 -0.70
CA GLY A 426 -22.61 27.96 -1.66
C GLY A 426 -22.45 29.40 -1.17
N GLU A 427 -22.76 29.69 0.10
CA GLU A 427 -22.72 31.05 0.63
C GLU A 427 -21.30 31.41 1.11
N PRO A 428 -20.86 32.67 0.93
CA PRO A 428 -19.61 33.17 1.51
C PRO A 428 -19.67 33.16 3.05
N THR A 429 -18.66 32.59 3.70
CA THR A 429 -18.53 32.54 5.17
C THR A 429 -17.47 33.50 5.72
N GLY A 430 -16.67 34.13 4.84
CA GLY A 430 -15.62 35.05 5.23
C GLY A 430 -14.65 35.32 4.08
N LYS A 431 -13.64 36.15 4.35
CA LYS A 431 -12.55 36.44 3.42
C LYS A 431 -11.20 36.17 4.07
N VAL A 432 -10.21 35.85 3.24
CA VAL A 432 -8.81 35.69 3.68
C VAL A 432 -7.89 36.26 2.61
N SER A 433 -6.79 36.89 3.03
CA SER A 433 -5.71 37.29 2.12
C SER A 433 -5.13 36.07 1.42
N ALA A 434 -5.15 36.06 0.08
CA ALA A 434 -4.56 34.97 -0.70
C ALA A 434 -3.06 34.86 -0.43
N ARG A 435 -2.36 35.99 -0.29
CA ARG A 435 -0.93 36.04 0.01
C ARG A 435 -0.62 35.44 1.38
N GLU A 436 -1.34 35.83 2.43
CA GLU A 436 -1.14 35.26 3.76
C GLU A 436 -1.35 33.75 3.77
N LEU A 437 -2.39 33.26 3.07
CA LEU A 437 -2.67 31.83 2.99
C LEU A 437 -1.56 31.08 2.26
N TYR A 438 -1.06 31.64 1.15
CA TYR A 438 0.04 31.07 0.39
C TYR A 438 1.36 31.06 1.16
N ASP A 439 1.64 32.13 1.89
CA ASP A 439 2.82 32.24 2.77
C ASP A 439 2.77 31.20 3.89
N GLN A 440 1.58 30.98 4.46
CA GLN A 440 1.35 29.94 5.45
C GLN A 440 1.60 28.53 4.87
N MET A 441 1.17 28.26 3.63
CA MET A 441 1.47 26.99 2.95
C MET A 441 2.97 26.75 2.85
N ILE A 442 3.73 27.76 2.42
CA ILE A 442 5.18 27.70 2.25
C ILE A 442 5.88 27.46 3.60
N GLU A 443 5.49 28.19 4.64
CA GLU A 443 6.09 28.03 5.97
C GLU A 443 5.82 26.64 6.54
N CYS A 444 4.59 26.14 6.45
CA CYS A 444 4.22 24.80 6.90
C CYS A 444 4.96 23.71 6.11
N ALA A 445 5.07 23.86 4.78
CA ALA A 445 5.81 22.93 3.92
C ALA A 445 7.31 22.91 4.26
N TRP A 446 7.91 24.06 4.52
CA TRP A 446 9.30 24.16 4.96
C TRP A 446 9.55 23.49 6.32
N LYS A 447 8.58 23.59 7.24
CA LYS A 447 8.64 22.98 8.58
C LYS A 447 8.42 21.46 8.55
N SER A 448 7.42 21.00 7.80
CA SER A 448 6.88 19.63 7.93
C SER A 448 6.91 18.78 6.64
N GLY A 449 7.24 19.39 5.50
CA GLY A 449 7.14 18.78 4.16
C GLY A 449 5.72 18.72 3.61
N ASP A 450 4.74 19.33 4.28
CA ASP A 450 3.32 19.40 3.92
C ASP A 450 2.76 20.79 4.31
N PRO A 451 1.74 21.32 3.61
CA PRO A 451 1.07 20.73 2.46
C PRO A 451 1.86 20.95 1.16
N GLY A 452 1.63 20.10 0.15
CA GLY A 452 1.88 20.47 -1.24
C GLY A 452 0.73 21.28 -1.84
N TYR A 453 0.72 21.45 -3.17
CA TYR A 453 -0.48 21.91 -3.88
C TYR A 453 -0.78 21.07 -5.11
N VAL A 454 -2.04 21.11 -5.53
CA VAL A 454 -2.54 20.50 -6.77
C VAL A 454 -3.37 21.54 -7.54
N VAL A 455 -3.12 21.68 -8.84
CA VAL A 455 -3.76 22.68 -9.71
C VAL A 455 -4.99 22.07 -10.38
N ILE A 456 -6.17 22.26 -9.76
CA ILE A 456 -7.40 21.51 -10.07
C ILE A 456 -7.96 21.85 -11.45
N ASP A 457 -7.95 23.11 -11.84
CA ASP A 457 -8.41 23.56 -13.15
C ASP A 457 -7.50 23.05 -14.28
N ARG A 458 -6.18 23.07 -14.09
CA ARG A 458 -5.19 22.50 -15.04
C ARG A 458 -5.36 21.00 -15.20
N ILE A 459 -5.62 20.26 -14.11
CA ILE A 459 -5.94 18.83 -14.19
C ILE A 459 -7.20 18.60 -15.02
N ASN A 460 -8.29 19.32 -14.72
CA ASN A 460 -9.56 19.09 -15.39
C ASN A 460 -9.59 19.58 -16.84
N SER A 461 -8.79 20.58 -17.20
CA SER A 461 -8.68 21.12 -18.57
C SER A 461 -7.63 20.41 -19.45
N SER A 462 -6.78 19.56 -18.87
CA SER A 462 -5.75 18.80 -19.60
C SER A 462 -6.16 17.36 -19.87
N GLY A 463 -5.28 16.57 -20.52
CA GLY A 463 -5.46 15.14 -20.75
C GLY A 463 -5.62 14.28 -19.49
N SER A 464 -5.49 14.86 -18.28
CA SER A 464 -5.75 14.15 -17.02
C SER A 464 -7.24 13.84 -16.84
N ASN A 465 -8.13 14.72 -17.30
CA ASN A 465 -9.58 14.45 -17.35
C ASN A 465 -10.09 14.33 -18.79
N PRO A 466 -9.96 13.14 -19.42
CA PRO A 466 -10.49 12.88 -20.75
C PRO A 466 -12.01 12.63 -20.75
N THR A 467 -12.64 12.40 -19.60
CA THR A 467 -14.07 12.09 -19.47
C THR A 467 -14.82 13.07 -18.56
N PRO A 468 -14.80 14.38 -18.86
CA PRO A 468 -15.41 15.41 -18.01
C PRO A 468 -16.93 15.23 -17.82
N ALA A 469 -17.62 14.54 -18.73
CA ALA A 469 -19.03 14.17 -18.56
C ALA A 469 -19.30 13.30 -17.31
N LEU A 470 -18.30 12.54 -16.84
CA LEU A 470 -18.42 11.69 -15.65
C LEU A 470 -18.17 12.45 -14.35
N GLY A 471 -17.57 13.64 -14.42
CA GLY A 471 -17.32 14.49 -13.28
C GLY A 471 -15.96 15.19 -13.33
N GLN A 472 -15.71 15.96 -12.27
CA GLN A 472 -14.43 16.63 -12.06
C GLN A 472 -13.50 15.75 -11.22
N ILE A 473 -12.21 15.81 -11.55
CA ILE A 473 -11.15 15.26 -10.73
C ILE A 473 -10.83 16.28 -9.63
N GLU A 474 -11.12 15.89 -8.38
CA GLU A 474 -10.95 16.74 -7.20
C GLU A 474 -9.79 16.27 -6.30
N SER A 475 -9.22 15.10 -6.58
CA SER A 475 -8.14 14.49 -5.79
C SER A 475 -7.19 13.68 -6.66
N THR A 476 -6.10 13.24 -6.05
CA THR A 476 -5.11 12.35 -6.64
C THR A 476 -4.95 11.11 -5.76
N ASN A 477 -4.27 10.10 -6.28
CA ASN A 477 -3.75 9.03 -5.45
C ASN A 477 -2.72 9.55 -4.40
N PRO A 478 -2.32 8.73 -3.39
CA PRO A 478 -1.39 9.11 -2.32
C PRO A 478 -0.06 9.75 -2.72
N CYS A 479 0.42 9.47 -3.93
CA CYS A 479 1.70 9.93 -4.43
C CYS A 479 1.59 11.18 -5.33
N GLY A 480 0.38 11.56 -5.76
CA GLY A 480 0.13 12.80 -6.52
C GLY A 480 0.30 12.69 -8.04
N GLU A 481 0.80 11.57 -8.56
CA GLU A 481 1.03 11.36 -10.00
C GLU A 481 -0.24 11.04 -10.79
N GLN A 482 -1.28 10.56 -10.14
CA GLN A 482 -2.51 10.11 -10.79
C GLN A 482 -3.70 10.89 -10.24
N PRO A 483 -4.08 11.99 -10.91
CA PRO A 483 -5.39 12.59 -10.77
C PRO A 483 -6.45 11.60 -11.26
N LEU A 484 -7.41 11.28 -10.40
CA LEU A 484 -8.37 10.21 -10.64
C LEU A 484 -9.79 10.68 -10.32
N LEU A 485 -10.75 10.23 -11.11
CA LEU A 485 -12.17 10.39 -10.79
C LEU A 485 -12.54 9.54 -9.57
N PRO A 486 -13.67 9.86 -8.89
CA PRO A 486 -14.22 8.99 -7.87
C PRO A 486 -14.35 7.53 -8.33
N TRP A 487 -13.93 6.61 -7.47
CA TRP A 487 -13.88 5.15 -7.70
C TRP A 487 -12.86 4.69 -8.74
N GLU A 488 -12.08 5.57 -9.33
CA GLU A 488 -11.11 5.20 -10.36
C GLU A 488 -9.82 4.64 -9.73
N PRO A 489 -9.31 3.48 -10.20
CA PRO A 489 -8.07 2.90 -9.72
C PRO A 489 -6.86 3.30 -10.55
N CYS A 490 -5.69 3.00 -10.00
CA CYS A 490 -4.40 3.30 -10.58
C CYS A 490 -3.66 2.02 -11.03
N ASN A 491 -3.53 1.83 -12.35
CA ASN A 491 -2.78 0.73 -12.97
C ASN A 491 -1.46 1.27 -13.53
N LEU A 492 -0.35 0.93 -12.89
CA LEU A 492 0.95 1.58 -13.15
C LEU A 492 2.00 0.58 -13.62
N GLY A 493 2.94 1.08 -14.41
CA GLY A 493 4.19 0.41 -14.69
C GLY A 493 5.26 1.40 -15.13
N SER A 494 6.53 0.97 -15.13
CA SER A 494 7.65 1.88 -15.38
C SER A 494 8.72 1.25 -16.26
N LEU A 495 9.15 2.01 -17.28
CA LEU A 495 10.23 1.66 -18.19
C LEU A 495 11.58 2.03 -17.57
N ASN A 496 12.55 1.12 -17.65
CA ASN A 496 13.93 1.38 -17.24
C ASN A 496 14.69 2.07 -18.37
N LEU A 497 14.78 3.40 -18.35
CA LEU A 497 15.39 4.17 -19.43
C LEU A 497 16.87 3.83 -19.63
N ALA A 498 17.57 3.42 -18.58
CA ALA A 498 18.99 3.08 -18.64
C ALA A 498 19.27 1.84 -19.51
N ASN A 499 18.29 0.95 -19.71
CA ASN A 499 18.43 -0.25 -20.55
C ASN A 499 18.30 0.03 -22.06
N PHE A 500 17.81 1.22 -22.40
CA PHE A 500 17.65 1.69 -23.77
C PHE A 500 18.79 2.62 -24.20
N VAL A 501 19.88 2.66 -23.43
CA VAL A 501 21.12 3.34 -23.83
C VAL A 501 22.14 2.27 -24.21
N ASP A 502 22.45 2.20 -25.50
CA ASP A 502 23.41 1.26 -26.07
C ASP A 502 24.81 1.91 -26.17
N GLY A 503 25.87 1.11 -26.04
CA GLY A 503 27.25 1.61 -26.16
C GLY A 503 27.96 1.83 -24.81
N PRO A 504 29.17 2.44 -24.84
CA PRO A 504 29.99 2.65 -23.63
C PRO A 504 29.34 3.68 -22.68
N VAL A 505 29.57 3.51 -21.38
CA VAL A 505 29.11 4.48 -20.37
C VAL A 505 29.76 5.84 -20.65
N THR A 506 28.99 6.92 -20.55
CA THR A 506 29.35 8.32 -20.86
C THR A 506 29.44 8.68 -22.34
N ALA A 507 29.24 7.73 -23.26
CA ALA A 507 29.22 7.99 -24.70
C ALA A 507 28.19 7.09 -25.44
N GLY A 508 27.15 6.67 -24.72
CA GLY A 508 26.10 5.82 -25.26
C GLY A 508 25.14 6.57 -26.18
N THR A 509 24.26 5.82 -26.84
CA THR A 509 23.21 6.33 -27.71
C THR A 509 21.85 5.75 -27.34
N PHE A 510 20.82 6.59 -27.39
CA PHE A 510 19.47 6.17 -27.05
C PHE A 510 18.84 5.32 -28.17
N SER A 511 18.36 4.14 -27.81
CA SER A 511 17.72 3.17 -28.69
C SER A 511 16.20 3.40 -28.72
N PHE A 512 15.77 4.41 -29.49
CA PHE A 512 14.35 4.78 -29.58
C PHE A 512 13.48 3.66 -30.18
N ASP A 513 14.01 2.88 -31.12
CA ASP A 513 13.26 1.75 -31.72
C ASP A 513 12.93 0.67 -30.69
N ARG A 514 13.92 0.24 -29.90
CA ARG A 514 13.71 -0.71 -28.80
C ARG A 514 12.74 -0.17 -27.76
N LEU A 515 12.88 1.12 -27.40
CA LEU A 515 11.98 1.78 -26.46
C LEU A 515 10.53 1.77 -26.99
N GLY A 516 10.32 2.09 -28.27
CA GLY A 516 9.00 2.13 -28.89
C GLY A 516 8.32 0.76 -28.90
N GLU A 517 9.06 -0.30 -29.21
CA GLU A 517 8.53 -1.67 -29.15
C GLU A 517 8.14 -2.07 -27.71
N THR A 518 8.98 -1.75 -26.72
CA THR A 518 8.66 -2.02 -25.31
C THR A 518 7.45 -1.21 -24.83
N VAL A 519 7.32 0.06 -25.23
CA VAL A 519 6.14 0.89 -24.94
C VAL A 519 4.87 0.21 -25.46
N ARG A 520 4.89 -0.27 -26.71
CA ARG A 520 3.74 -0.95 -27.32
C ARG A 520 3.32 -2.19 -26.54
N HIS A 521 4.26 -3.07 -26.19
CA HIS A 521 3.96 -4.25 -25.36
C HIS A 521 3.51 -3.89 -23.95
N THR A 522 4.04 -2.81 -23.37
CA THR A 522 3.70 -2.36 -22.03
C THR A 522 2.28 -1.80 -21.96
N VAL A 523 1.84 -1.03 -22.95
CA VAL A 523 0.45 -0.52 -22.99
C VAL A 523 -0.54 -1.67 -23.00
N ARG A 524 -0.29 -2.72 -23.79
CA ARG A 524 -1.13 -3.92 -23.80
C ARG A 524 -1.08 -4.68 -22.49
N PHE A 525 0.10 -4.83 -21.87
CA PHE A 525 0.22 -5.41 -20.54
C PHE A 525 -0.65 -4.67 -19.51
N LEU A 526 -0.63 -3.34 -19.50
CA LEU A 526 -1.43 -2.54 -18.57
C LEU A 526 -2.93 -2.59 -18.89
N ASP A 527 -3.32 -2.70 -20.15
CA ASP A 527 -4.72 -2.94 -20.56
C ASP A 527 -5.21 -4.33 -20.10
N ASP A 528 -4.37 -5.34 -20.20
CA ASP A 528 -4.67 -6.70 -19.74
C ASP A 528 -4.75 -6.79 -18.21
N VAL A 529 -3.94 -6.01 -17.49
CA VAL A 529 -4.09 -5.85 -16.03
C VAL A 529 -5.49 -5.37 -15.67
N ILE A 530 -6.12 -4.47 -16.44
CA ILE A 530 -7.50 -4.03 -16.18
C ILE A 530 -8.50 -5.19 -16.31
N GLU A 531 -8.30 -6.10 -17.27
CA GLU A 531 -9.23 -7.20 -17.53
C GLU A 531 -9.17 -8.29 -16.46
N ILE A 532 -7.96 -8.65 -16.00
CA ILE A 532 -7.73 -9.79 -15.08
C ILE A 532 -7.55 -9.36 -13.61
N ASN A 533 -7.88 -8.12 -13.27
CA ASN A 533 -7.82 -7.63 -11.88
C ASN A 533 -9.09 -7.97 -11.11
N ASN A 534 -8.92 -8.48 -9.89
CA ASN A 534 -10.03 -8.66 -8.95
C ASN A 534 -10.23 -7.37 -8.13
N TYR A 535 -11.14 -6.51 -8.60
CA TYR A 535 -11.41 -5.24 -7.95
C TYR A 535 -12.12 -5.44 -6.61
N PRO A 536 -11.79 -4.65 -5.56
CA PRO A 536 -12.39 -4.81 -4.24
C PRO A 536 -13.83 -4.30 -4.14
N LEU A 537 -14.30 -3.48 -5.09
CA LEU A 537 -15.67 -2.94 -5.14
C LEU A 537 -16.21 -2.90 -6.58
N PRO A 538 -17.53 -3.13 -6.80
CA PRO A 538 -18.12 -3.07 -8.14
C PRO A 538 -18.04 -1.69 -8.80
N GLU A 539 -18.14 -0.61 -8.02
CA GLU A 539 -18.00 0.77 -8.53
C GLU A 539 -16.61 1.01 -9.12
N ILE A 540 -15.60 0.41 -8.49
CA ILE A 540 -14.22 0.49 -8.96
C ILE A 540 -14.06 -0.30 -10.25
N GLU A 541 -14.60 -1.53 -10.32
CA GLU A 541 -14.56 -2.32 -11.56
C GLU A 541 -15.23 -1.58 -12.73
N ALA A 542 -16.40 -0.99 -12.49
CA ALA A 542 -17.14 -0.24 -13.51
C ALA A 542 -16.36 0.97 -14.02
N MET A 543 -15.78 1.77 -13.13
CA MET A 543 -14.95 2.93 -13.52
C MET A 543 -13.65 2.50 -14.22
N ALA A 544 -12.98 1.47 -13.69
CA ALA A 544 -11.74 0.96 -14.26
C ALA A 544 -11.92 0.45 -15.69
N LYS A 545 -12.93 -0.38 -15.93
CA LYS A 545 -13.21 -0.94 -17.25
C LYS A 545 -13.88 0.06 -18.19
N GLY A 546 -14.57 1.07 -17.65
CA GLY A 546 -15.20 2.14 -18.43
C GLY A 546 -14.22 3.18 -18.98
N ASN A 547 -13.30 3.66 -18.15
CA ASN A 547 -12.27 4.63 -18.57
C ASN A 547 -11.00 3.96 -19.09
N ARG A 548 -10.69 2.76 -18.58
CA ARG A 548 -9.49 2.00 -18.92
C ARG A 548 -8.19 2.79 -18.73
N ARG A 549 -8.16 3.65 -17.71
CA ARG A 549 -7.00 4.48 -17.41
C ARG A 549 -5.80 3.60 -17.02
N ILE A 550 -4.66 3.91 -17.61
CA ILE A 550 -3.36 3.33 -17.26
C ILE A 550 -2.37 4.45 -16.94
N GLY A 551 -1.23 4.05 -16.39
CA GLY A 551 -0.13 4.94 -16.04
C GLY A 551 1.22 4.32 -16.35
N LEU A 552 1.64 4.47 -17.61
CA LEU A 552 2.98 4.17 -18.05
C LEU A 552 3.93 5.32 -17.69
N GLY A 553 4.91 5.01 -16.85
CA GLY A 553 5.97 5.93 -16.44
C GLY A 553 7.36 5.42 -16.76
N VAL A 554 8.34 6.04 -16.13
CA VAL A 554 9.76 5.72 -16.32
C VAL A 554 10.48 5.59 -14.97
N MET A 555 11.65 4.97 -15.00
CA MET A 555 12.64 4.94 -13.93
C MET A 555 14.05 4.97 -14.52
N GLY A 556 15.04 5.29 -13.70
CA GLY A 556 16.44 5.26 -14.12
C GLY A 556 16.82 6.41 -15.06
N TRP A 557 16.15 7.57 -14.94
CA TRP A 557 16.47 8.75 -15.75
C TRP A 557 17.90 9.25 -15.49
N ALA A 558 18.32 9.33 -14.21
CA ALA A 558 19.68 9.73 -13.84
C ALA A 558 20.75 8.78 -14.42
N GLU A 559 20.49 7.47 -14.39
CA GLU A 559 21.35 6.47 -15.01
C GLU A 559 21.41 6.61 -16.54
N ALA A 560 20.26 6.86 -17.19
CA ALA A 560 20.22 7.09 -18.64
C ALA A 560 21.06 8.30 -19.03
N THR A 561 20.90 9.44 -18.35
CA THR A 561 21.68 10.66 -18.61
C THR A 561 23.18 10.42 -18.38
N ALA A 562 23.55 9.73 -17.29
CA ALA A 562 24.94 9.39 -17.02
C ALA A 562 25.56 8.47 -18.10
N LYS A 563 24.83 7.46 -18.57
CA LYS A 563 25.27 6.59 -19.67
C LYS A 563 25.45 7.33 -20.99
N LEU A 564 24.61 8.33 -21.26
CA LEU A 564 24.70 9.18 -22.45
C LEU A 564 25.81 10.24 -22.37
N GLY A 565 26.41 10.45 -21.19
CA GLY A 565 27.36 11.53 -20.98
C GLY A 565 26.71 12.92 -20.95
N VAL A 566 25.40 12.98 -20.66
CA VAL A 566 24.64 14.23 -20.56
C VAL A 566 24.39 14.53 -19.08
N PRO A 567 24.79 15.70 -18.54
CA PRO A 567 24.46 16.06 -17.18
C PRO A 567 22.95 16.20 -16.97
N TYR A 568 22.42 15.60 -15.90
CA TYR A 568 21.00 15.65 -15.54
C TYR A 568 20.47 17.09 -15.43
N ASP A 569 21.21 17.95 -14.73
CA ASP A 569 20.89 19.35 -14.47
C ASP A 569 21.56 20.28 -15.49
N SER A 570 21.27 20.04 -16.78
CA SER A 570 21.75 20.88 -17.88
C SER A 570 20.65 21.13 -18.92
N PRO A 571 20.79 22.18 -19.75
CA PRO A 571 19.85 22.42 -20.85
C PRO A 571 19.69 21.23 -21.80
N ALA A 572 20.79 20.53 -22.12
CA ALA A 572 20.76 19.32 -22.94
C ALA A 572 20.01 18.16 -22.23
N GLY A 573 20.14 18.04 -20.91
CA GLY A 573 19.37 17.10 -20.10
C GLY A 573 17.86 17.41 -20.12
N LEU A 574 17.49 18.68 -20.05
CA LEU A 574 16.09 19.12 -20.15
C LEU A 574 15.49 18.82 -21.54
N GLU A 575 16.20 19.17 -22.61
CA GLU A 575 15.75 18.89 -23.98
C GLU A 575 15.56 17.39 -24.22
N LEU A 576 16.50 16.57 -23.72
CA LEU A 576 16.40 15.13 -23.82
C LEU A 576 15.22 14.57 -23.00
N ALA A 577 14.94 15.12 -21.81
CA ALA A 577 13.78 14.73 -21.00
C ALA A 577 12.46 14.95 -21.75
N GLU A 578 12.30 16.13 -22.37
CA GLU A 578 11.12 16.45 -23.19
C GLU A 578 11.01 15.47 -24.37
N LYS A 579 12.10 15.30 -25.13
CA LYS A 579 12.14 14.40 -26.30
C LYS A 579 11.78 12.95 -25.96
N VAL A 580 12.34 12.41 -24.88
CA VAL A 580 12.10 11.02 -24.46
C VAL A 580 10.65 10.85 -24.00
N MET A 581 10.13 11.76 -23.18
CA MET A 581 8.76 11.64 -22.69
C MET A 581 7.72 11.86 -23.80
N GLN A 582 7.97 12.81 -24.72
CA GLN A 582 7.14 12.98 -25.92
C GLN A 582 7.07 11.68 -26.73
N PHE A 583 8.23 11.08 -27.03
CA PHE A 583 8.30 9.83 -27.77
C PHE A 583 7.50 8.71 -27.08
N ILE A 584 7.64 8.55 -25.76
CA ILE A 584 6.90 7.54 -24.99
C ILE A 584 5.40 7.79 -25.07
N ASN A 585 4.95 9.03 -24.92
CA ASN A 585 3.54 9.37 -24.91
C ASN A 585 2.87 9.17 -26.27
N ASP A 586 3.56 9.56 -27.35
CA ASP A 586 3.08 9.39 -28.73
C ASP A 586 2.97 7.90 -29.08
N ARG A 587 4.02 7.11 -28.80
CA ARG A 587 4.01 5.66 -28.98
C ARG A 587 2.95 4.97 -28.11
N ALA A 588 2.69 5.48 -26.91
CA ALA A 588 1.66 4.91 -26.03
C ALA A 588 0.24 5.20 -26.54
N LEU A 589 0.00 6.36 -27.14
CA LEU A 589 -1.27 6.67 -27.81
C LEU A 589 -1.49 5.75 -29.02
N GLU A 590 -0.48 5.63 -29.89
CA GLU A 590 -0.55 4.75 -31.07
C GLU A 590 -0.84 3.29 -30.67
N ALA A 591 -0.12 2.76 -29.68
CA ALA A 591 -0.36 1.41 -29.17
C ALA A 591 -1.78 1.25 -28.58
N SER A 592 -2.32 2.29 -27.95
CA SER A 592 -3.69 2.27 -27.43
C SER A 592 -4.73 2.29 -28.55
N GLU A 593 -4.49 3.00 -29.64
CA GLU A 593 -5.35 3.00 -30.84
C GLU A 593 -5.27 1.66 -31.60
N GLU A 594 -4.09 1.03 -31.66
CA GLU A 594 -3.93 -0.34 -32.19
C GLU A 594 -4.80 -1.34 -31.41
N ILE A 595 -4.75 -1.30 -30.07
CA ILE A 595 -5.60 -2.18 -29.25
C ILE A 595 -7.08 -1.88 -29.46
N ALA A 596 -7.45 -0.61 -29.70
CA ALA A 596 -8.84 -0.25 -29.96
C ALA A 596 -9.38 -0.82 -31.28
N GLN A 597 -8.53 -1.02 -32.29
CA GLN A 597 -8.92 -1.72 -33.51
C GLN A 597 -9.29 -3.19 -33.23
N GLU A 598 -8.60 -3.83 -32.29
CA GLU A 598 -8.86 -5.22 -31.89
C GLU A 598 -10.04 -5.36 -30.91
N ARG A 599 -10.13 -4.46 -29.91
CA ARG A 599 -11.01 -4.62 -28.73
C ARG A 599 -12.09 -3.54 -28.58
N GLY A 600 -12.10 -2.56 -29.48
CA GLY A 600 -12.91 -1.33 -29.41
C GLY A 600 -12.30 -0.26 -28.49
N VAL A 601 -12.77 0.98 -28.60
CA VAL A 601 -12.35 2.12 -27.74
C VAL A 601 -12.70 1.90 -26.25
N PHE A 602 -12.23 2.77 -25.35
CA PHE A 602 -12.71 2.72 -23.97
C PHE A 602 -14.23 2.95 -23.90
N PRO A 603 -15.00 2.21 -23.08
CA PRO A 603 -16.47 2.31 -23.06
C PRO A 603 -17.04 3.71 -22.79
N ASN A 604 -16.34 4.56 -22.04
CA ASN A 604 -16.77 5.95 -21.77
C ASN A 604 -16.28 6.95 -22.83
N TRP A 605 -15.96 6.51 -24.05
CA TRP A 605 -15.46 7.39 -25.12
C TRP A 605 -16.50 8.40 -25.61
N LYS A 606 -17.78 8.03 -25.63
CA LYS A 606 -18.86 8.95 -25.95
C LYS A 606 -18.91 10.10 -24.96
N ASP A 607 -19.09 11.32 -25.45
CA ASP A 607 -19.05 12.57 -24.67
C ASP A 607 -17.70 12.83 -23.96
N SER A 608 -16.65 12.12 -24.35
CA SER A 608 -15.27 12.37 -23.91
C SER A 608 -14.65 13.54 -24.68
N VAL A 609 -13.42 13.92 -24.32
CA VAL A 609 -12.66 14.95 -25.04
C VAL A 609 -12.30 14.55 -26.48
N TYR A 610 -12.41 13.26 -26.82
CA TYR A 610 -12.07 12.71 -28.13
C TYR A 610 -13.28 12.58 -29.06
N ASP A 611 -14.51 12.72 -28.56
CA ASP A 611 -15.75 12.56 -29.32
C ASP A 611 -16.12 13.88 -30.04
N PRO A 612 -16.03 13.97 -31.38
CA PRO A 612 -16.34 15.20 -32.12
C PRO A 612 -17.80 15.64 -32.03
N ALA A 613 -18.71 14.71 -31.73
CA ALA A 613 -20.13 15.01 -31.56
C ALA A 613 -20.49 15.38 -30.11
N GLY A 614 -19.57 15.16 -29.17
CA GLY A 614 -19.78 15.36 -27.74
C GLY A 614 -19.61 16.83 -27.31
N PRO A 615 -20.25 17.25 -26.20
CA PRO A 615 -20.18 18.63 -25.69
C PRO A 615 -18.81 19.00 -25.09
N HIS A 616 -17.91 18.03 -24.95
CA HIS A 616 -16.60 18.20 -24.32
C HIS A 616 -15.41 18.05 -25.27
N TYR A 617 -15.68 17.98 -26.57
CA TYR A 617 -14.66 17.82 -27.60
C TYR A 617 -13.57 18.91 -27.52
N ARG A 618 -12.30 18.50 -27.57
CA ARG A 618 -11.14 19.43 -27.49
C ARG A 618 -10.38 19.58 -28.82
N GLY A 619 -11.03 19.30 -29.95
CA GLY A 619 -10.45 19.53 -31.28
C GLY A 619 -9.49 18.43 -31.77
N GLN A 620 -9.41 17.29 -31.07
CA GLN A 620 -8.58 16.15 -31.49
C GLN A 620 -9.41 14.86 -31.54
N HIS A 621 -9.84 14.47 -32.74
CA HIS A 621 -10.52 13.18 -32.95
C HIS A 621 -9.50 12.05 -32.81
N ARG A 622 -9.72 11.16 -31.85
CA ARG A 622 -8.87 10.01 -31.53
C ARG A 622 -9.73 8.85 -31.05
N THR A 623 -9.28 7.62 -31.26
CA THR A 623 -10.03 6.42 -30.85
C THR A 623 -9.17 5.47 -30.00
N PRO A 624 -8.63 5.92 -28.85
CA PRO A 624 -7.76 5.08 -28.03
C PRO A 624 -8.55 4.03 -27.23
N ARG A 625 -7.90 2.92 -26.87
CA ARG A 625 -8.43 1.92 -25.92
C ARG A 625 -8.41 2.43 -24.48
N ASN A 626 -7.52 3.35 -24.15
CA ASN A 626 -7.28 3.84 -22.79
C ASN A 626 -7.47 5.36 -22.76
N CYS A 627 -8.30 5.88 -21.85
CA CYS A 627 -8.64 7.31 -21.85
C CYS A 627 -7.42 8.22 -21.59
N ALA A 628 -6.48 7.75 -20.76
CA ALA A 628 -5.17 8.35 -20.48
C ALA A 628 -4.14 7.23 -20.28
N ARG A 629 -2.89 7.46 -20.72
CA ARG A 629 -1.87 6.42 -20.85
C ARG A 629 -0.65 6.65 -19.95
N THR A 630 -0.16 7.88 -19.85
CA THR A 630 1.16 8.15 -19.23
C THR A 630 1.08 8.83 -17.87
N THR A 631 2.01 8.50 -16.96
CA THR A 631 2.17 9.14 -15.64
C THR A 631 3.59 8.92 -15.12
N ILE A 632 4.14 9.83 -14.32
CA ILE A 632 5.43 9.60 -13.65
C ILE A 632 5.19 9.28 -12.19
N ALA A 633 5.18 7.99 -11.87
CA ALA A 633 5.02 7.48 -10.52
C ALA A 633 6.36 7.38 -9.76
N PRO A 634 6.36 7.42 -8.42
CA PRO A 634 7.55 7.13 -7.65
C PRO A 634 7.88 5.63 -7.75
N THR A 635 9.11 5.31 -8.15
CA THR A 635 9.51 3.91 -8.43
C THR A 635 10.41 3.30 -7.35
N GLY A 636 10.50 3.89 -6.16
CA GLY A 636 11.53 3.55 -5.16
C GLY A 636 11.79 2.05 -4.93
N THR A 637 10.75 1.22 -4.74
CA THR A 637 10.98 -0.24 -4.54
C THR A 637 11.28 -0.98 -5.86
N ILE A 638 10.57 -0.67 -6.94
CA ILE A 638 10.72 -1.38 -8.22
C ILE A 638 12.03 -0.99 -8.94
N ALA A 639 12.51 0.24 -8.76
CA ALA A 639 13.81 0.70 -9.25
C ALA A 639 14.94 -0.11 -8.62
N ILE A 640 14.91 -0.32 -7.29
CA ILE A 640 15.90 -1.17 -6.61
C ILE A 640 15.79 -2.62 -7.08
N ALA A 641 14.58 -3.13 -7.31
CA ALA A 641 14.38 -4.47 -7.88
C ALA A 641 14.95 -4.60 -9.29
N ALA A 642 14.90 -3.53 -10.09
CA ALA A 642 15.54 -3.42 -11.41
C ALA A 642 17.04 -3.09 -11.36
N GLY A 643 17.62 -2.93 -10.16
CA GLY A 643 19.05 -2.66 -9.99
C GLY A 643 19.46 -1.19 -10.16
N LEU A 644 18.49 -0.27 -10.07
CA LEU A 644 18.69 1.17 -10.20
C LEU A 644 18.81 1.86 -8.84
N GLN A 645 19.43 3.04 -8.84
CA GLN A 645 19.49 3.96 -7.70
C GLN A 645 18.71 5.25 -7.95
N GLY A 646 18.51 5.65 -9.21
CA GLY A 646 17.58 6.69 -9.63
C GLY A 646 16.14 6.17 -9.64
N GLY A 647 15.35 6.64 -8.67
CA GLY A 647 13.90 6.52 -8.72
C GLY A 647 13.34 7.42 -9.81
N GLY A 648 12.26 6.99 -10.46
CA GLY A 648 11.47 7.77 -11.42
C GLY A 648 12.31 8.63 -12.36
N ILE A 649 12.10 9.93 -12.22
CA ILE A 649 12.86 10.99 -12.89
C ILE A 649 13.73 11.78 -11.89
N GLU A 650 13.89 11.26 -10.68
CA GLU A 650 14.73 11.83 -9.65
C GLU A 650 16.23 11.73 -10.00
N PRO A 651 17.05 12.71 -9.57
CA PRO A 651 18.50 12.55 -9.57
C PRO A 651 18.92 11.45 -8.58
N PHE A 652 20.20 11.09 -8.57
CA PHE A 652 20.72 10.15 -7.56
C PHE A 652 20.46 10.70 -6.15
N PHE A 653 20.09 9.86 -5.20
CA PHE A 653 19.98 10.33 -3.81
C PHE A 653 21.37 10.43 -3.14
N ALA A 654 22.24 9.46 -3.46
CA ALA A 654 23.60 9.35 -2.96
C ALA A 654 24.44 8.54 -3.96
N VAL A 655 25.71 8.90 -4.15
CA VAL A 655 26.63 8.15 -5.04
C VAL A 655 27.37 7.06 -4.29
N ALA A 656 27.81 7.33 -3.07
CA ALA A 656 28.42 6.34 -2.18
C ALA A 656 27.95 6.56 -0.75
N TYR A 657 27.61 5.48 -0.05
CA TYR A 657 27.23 5.54 1.36
C TYR A 657 27.67 4.31 2.13
N THR A 658 27.81 4.51 3.44
CA THR A 658 28.21 3.46 4.36
C THR A 658 27.00 2.68 4.85
N ARG A 659 27.04 1.36 4.70
CA ARG A 659 26.06 0.40 5.22
C ARG A 659 26.69 -0.41 6.35
N TYR A 660 26.02 -0.42 7.49
CA TYR A 660 26.42 -1.20 8.66
C TYR A 660 25.62 -2.51 8.71
N ASN A 661 26.31 -3.64 8.90
CA ASN A 661 25.62 -4.89 9.21
C ASN A 661 25.10 -4.87 10.68
N ALA A 662 24.36 -5.90 11.09
CA ALA A 662 23.79 -5.97 12.44
C ALA A 662 24.85 -5.85 13.56
N LYS A 663 26.07 -6.39 13.35
CA LYS A 663 27.17 -6.30 14.31
C LYS A 663 27.76 -4.89 14.38
N ALA A 664 27.89 -4.22 13.24
CA ALA A 664 28.34 -2.83 13.20
C ALA A 664 27.30 -1.87 13.81
N LEU A 665 26.00 -2.10 13.59
CA LEU A 665 24.94 -1.35 14.24
C LEU A 665 24.94 -1.55 15.76
N ASP A 666 25.20 -2.78 16.22
CA ASP A 666 25.32 -3.08 17.65
C ASP A 666 26.57 -2.41 18.26
N ALA A 667 27.69 -2.39 17.55
CA ALA A 667 28.88 -1.64 17.97
C ALA A 667 28.58 -0.14 18.10
N LEU A 668 27.95 0.48 17.09
CA LEU A 668 27.55 1.89 17.12
C LEU A 668 26.59 2.21 18.27
N LYS A 669 25.60 1.34 18.53
CA LYS A 669 24.66 1.48 19.65
C LYS A 669 25.34 1.46 21.02
N HIS A 670 26.54 0.89 21.11
CA HIS A 670 27.34 0.82 22.33
C HIS A 670 28.56 1.76 22.27
N ASN A 671 28.54 2.79 21.40
CA ASN A 671 29.63 3.75 21.19
C ASN A 671 31.00 3.11 20.89
N LYS A 672 30.99 1.94 20.23
CA LYS A 672 32.20 1.25 19.76
C LYS A 672 32.39 1.49 18.27
N VAL A 673 33.66 1.61 17.85
CA VAL A 673 34.02 1.68 16.43
C VAL A 673 33.68 0.32 15.78
N PRO A 674 32.86 0.29 14.72
CA PRO A 674 32.59 -0.93 13.98
C PRO A 674 33.87 -1.53 13.41
N ALA A 675 34.01 -2.85 13.45
CA ALA A 675 35.13 -3.51 12.79
C ALA A 675 35.07 -3.26 11.27
N PRO A 676 36.20 -3.03 10.57
CA PRO A 676 36.20 -2.72 9.14
C PRO A 676 35.47 -3.74 8.27
N LYS A 677 35.50 -5.03 8.64
CA LYS A 677 34.81 -6.12 7.97
C LYS A 677 33.28 -6.08 8.07
N ASP A 678 32.75 -5.27 9.00
CA ASP A 678 31.33 -5.16 9.30
C ASP A 678 30.72 -3.85 8.72
N VAL A 679 31.55 -3.06 8.03
CA VAL A 679 31.23 -1.81 7.35
C VAL A 679 31.36 -2.02 5.84
N PHE A 680 30.28 -1.79 5.09
CA PHE A 680 30.24 -1.98 3.64
C PHE A 680 29.96 -0.64 2.95
N PHE A 681 30.73 -0.31 1.92
CA PHE A 681 30.42 0.84 1.06
C PHE A 681 29.52 0.39 -0.07
N GLU A 682 28.32 0.94 -0.13
CA GLU A 682 27.41 0.78 -1.24
C GLU A 682 27.61 1.97 -2.18
N VAL A 683 28.02 1.68 -3.41
CA VAL A 683 28.43 2.68 -4.41
C VAL A 683 27.58 2.49 -5.65
N ASN A 684 27.21 3.60 -6.29
CA ASN A 684 26.58 3.60 -7.59
C ASN A 684 27.35 2.73 -8.60
N PRO A 685 26.70 1.72 -9.21
CA PRO A 685 27.40 0.80 -10.12
C PRO A 685 28.05 1.47 -11.32
N LEU A 686 27.40 2.49 -11.92
CA LEU A 686 27.94 3.22 -13.07
C LEU A 686 29.14 4.06 -12.66
N PHE A 687 29.04 4.79 -11.55
CA PHE A 687 30.17 5.56 -11.03
C PHE A 687 31.35 4.64 -10.66
N LYS A 688 31.06 3.50 -10.03
CA LYS A 688 32.06 2.49 -9.67
C LYS A 688 32.81 1.98 -10.90
N GLN A 689 32.09 1.67 -11.98
CA GLN A 689 32.69 1.25 -13.25
C GLN A 689 33.62 2.34 -13.80
N ILE A 690 33.14 3.58 -13.90
CA ILE A 690 33.93 4.71 -14.42
C ILE A 690 35.18 4.94 -13.55
N ALA A 691 35.05 4.90 -12.23
CA ALA A 691 36.17 5.09 -11.32
C ALA A 691 37.20 3.97 -11.47
N GLU A 692 36.79 2.71 -11.58
CA GLU A 692 37.71 1.57 -11.78
C GLU A 692 38.44 1.63 -13.13
N GLU A 693 37.75 2.01 -14.20
CA GLU A 693 38.35 2.18 -15.53
C GLU A 693 39.38 3.33 -15.58
N ASN A 694 39.28 4.28 -14.65
CA ASN A 694 40.19 5.44 -14.53
C ASN A 694 41.17 5.32 -13.35
N ASP A 695 41.42 4.09 -12.86
CA ASP A 695 42.32 3.81 -11.72
C ASP A 695 42.03 4.68 -10.48
N CYS A 696 40.74 4.93 -10.23
CA CYS A 696 40.21 5.80 -9.18
C CYS A 696 40.90 7.17 -9.09
N TRP A 697 41.40 7.67 -10.23
CA TRP A 697 42.16 8.92 -10.34
C TRP A 697 43.35 8.99 -9.36
N GLY A 698 44.01 7.85 -9.13
CA GLY A 698 45.20 7.75 -8.27
C GLY A 698 44.89 7.59 -6.77
N LEU A 699 43.61 7.52 -6.37
CA LEU A 699 43.21 7.24 -4.99
C LEU A 699 42.98 5.74 -4.78
N SER A 700 43.15 5.26 -3.54
CA SER A 700 42.66 3.92 -3.20
C SER A 700 41.13 3.89 -3.26
N ARG A 701 40.55 2.74 -3.63
CA ARG A 701 39.09 2.56 -3.70
C ARG A 701 38.41 2.97 -2.39
N THR A 702 38.95 2.51 -1.26
CA THR A 702 38.41 2.79 0.08
C THR A 702 38.44 4.28 0.39
N ASP A 703 39.52 4.98 0.03
CA ASP A 703 39.67 6.41 0.30
C ASP A 703 38.70 7.23 -0.57
N LEU A 704 38.54 6.88 -1.84
CA LEU A 704 37.57 7.53 -2.73
C LEU A 704 36.13 7.38 -2.22
N TRP A 705 35.70 6.16 -1.86
CA TRP A 705 34.34 5.93 -1.33
C TRP A 705 34.10 6.68 -0.03
N LYS A 706 35.09 6.69 0.87
CA LYS A 706 35.01 7.44 2.12
C LYS A 706 34.92 8.94 1.86
N LYS A 707 35.75 9.47 0.94
CA LYS A 707 35.74 10.89 0.58
C LYS A 707 34.38 11.33 0.02
N ILE A 708 33.77 10.50 -0.84
CA ILE A 708 32.41 10.75 -1.35
C ILE A 708 31.38 10.69 -0.21
N ASN A 709 31.42 9.65 0.62
CA ASN A 709 30.51 9.49 1.75
C ASN A 709 30.55 10.71 2.71
N ASP A 710 31.76 11.21 2.98
CA ASP A 710 32.00 12.35 3.88
C ASP A 710 31.66 13.69 3.22
N ASN A 711 31.70 13.77 1.88
CA ASN A 711 31.27 14.91 1.08
C ASN A 711 29.74 14.88 0.81
N HIS A 712 28.94 14.70 1.85
CA HIS A 712 27.48 14.59 1.75
C HIS A 712 26.99 13.52 0.76
N LYS A 713 27.79 12.46 0.52
CA LYS A 713 27.52 11.38 -0.44
C LYS A 713 27.51 11.84 -1.91
N SER A 714 28.10 13.00 -2.19
CA SER A 714 28.22 13.58 -3.52
C SER A 714 29.66 13.51 -4.06
N VAL A 715 29.78 13.41 -5.38
CA VAL A 715 31.06 13.49 -6.08
C VAL A 715 31.46 14.93 -6.41
N ARG A 716 30.52 15.89 -6.37
CA ARG A 716 30.78 17.28 -6.74
C ARG A 716 31.67 17.96 -5.70
N GLY A 717 32.68 18.69 -6.17
CA GLY A 717 33.65 19.37 -5.33
C GLY A 717 34.87 18.53 -4.93
N ILE A 718 34.95 17.26 -5.32
CA ILE A 718 36.12 16.40 -5.05
C ILE A 718 37.17 16.62 -6.15
N ALA A 719 38.30 17.27 -5.80
CA ALA A 719 39.32 17.71 -6.76
C ALA A 719 39.92 16.61 -7.64
N GLU A 720 40.05 15.39 -7.12
CA GLU A 720 40.62 14.25 -7.84
C GLU A 720 39.69 13.71 -8.93
N ILE A 721 38.38 13.92 -8.80
CA ILE A 721 37.39 13.48 -9.80
C ILE A 721 37.30 14.56 -10.89
N PRO A 722 37.48 14.24 -12.18
CA PRO A 722 37.35 15.20 -13.27
C PRO A 722 35.97 15.88 -13.30
N LEU A 723 35.92 17.18 -13.57
CA LEU A 723 34.68 17.98 -13.56
C LEU A 723 33.61 17.44 -14.51
N ASN A 724 34.00 16.90 -15.67
CA ASN A 724 33.07 16.28 -16.60
C ASN A 724 32.38 15.05 -15.99
N ILE A 725 33.06 14.26 -15.16
CA ILE A 725 32.46 13.13 -14.44
C ILE A 725 31.61 13.60 -13.27
N GLN A 726 32.08 14.59 -12.49
CA GLN A 726 31.30 15.16 -11.38
C GLN A 726 29.93 15.68 -11.83
N ARG A 727 29.86 16.27 -13.04
CA ARG A 727 28.61 16.77 -13.63
C ARG A 727 27.60 15.68 -13.98
N LEU A 728 28.03 14.44 -14.23
CA LEU A 728 27.16 13.32 -14.61
C LEU A 728 26.46 12.64 -13.42
N PHE A 729 26.95 12.85 -12.21
CA PHE A 729 26.42 12.22 -11.00
C PHE A 729 25.96 13.24 -9.95
N PRO A 730 25.06 14.20 -10.28
CA PRO A 730 24.46 15.03 -9.27
C PRO A 730 23.65 14.19 -8.30
N THR A 731 23.79 14.48 -7.00
CA THR A 731 22.82 14.04 -6.01
C THR A 731 21.64 15.01 -5.94
N ALA A 732 20.53 14.60 -5.34
CA ALA A 732 19.36 15.48 -5.16
C ALA A 732 19.71 16.79 -4.43
N HIS A 733 20.69 16.78 -3.54
CA HIS A 733 21.10 17.97 -2.80
C HIS A 733 22.06 18.88 -3.59
N ASP A 734 22.62 18.38 -4.70
CA ASP A 734 23.47 19.16 -5.61
C ASP A 734 22.69 19.89 -6.69
N VAL A 735 21.47 19.42 -6.99
CA VAL A 735 20.63 19.99 -8.04
C VAL A 735 19.95 21.25 -7.50
N SER A 736 20.03 22.35 -8.24
CA SER A 736 19.35 23.60 -7.89
C SER A 736 17.82 23.42 -7.86
N VAL A 737 17.12 24.27 -7.12
CA VAL A 737 15.64 24.35 -7.14
C VAL A 737 15.11 24.43 -8.57
N GLU A 738 15.73 25.27 -9.40
CA GLU A 738 15.31 25.54 -10.77
C GLU A 738 15.33 24.26 -11.62
N PHE A 739 16.48 23.56 -11.69
CA PHE A 739 16.57 22.29 -12.41
C PHE A 739 15.68 21.19 -11.82
N HIS A 740 15.47 21.18 -10.50
CA HIS A 740 14.55 20.24 -9.86
C HIS A 740 13.13 20.34 -10.44
N ILE A 741 12.65 21.57 -10.64
CA ILE A 741 11.33 21.88 -11.18
C ILE A 741 11.30 21.80 -12.71
N GLN A 742 12.33 22.28 -13.39
CA GLN A 742 12.41 22.24 -14.86
C GLN A 742 12.38 20.81 -15.39
N ILE A 743 13.07 19.85 -14.73
CA ILE A 743 12.96 18.43 -15.09
C ILE A 743 11.53 17.92 -14.87
N GLN A 744 10.88 18.29 -13.76
CA GLN A 744 9.49 17.92 -13.52
C GLN A 744 8.57 18.43 -14.64
N ALA A 745 8.73 19.71 -15.01
CA ALA A 745 7.95 20.35 -16.05
C ALA A 745 8.20 19.75 -17.44
N ALA A 746 9.46 19.45 -17.77
CA ALA A 746 9.87 18.82 -19.02
C ALA A 746 9.11 17.50 -19.25
N PHE A 747 9.05 16.63 -18.24
CA PHE A 747 8.25 15.42 -18.31
C PHE A 747 6.74 15.73 -18.31
N GLN A 748 6.27 16.65 -17.47
CA GLN A 748 4.85 16.95 -17.31
C GLN A 748 4.17 17.43 -18.60
N LYS A 749 4.90 18.15 -19.48
CA LYS A 749 4.42 18.60 -20.80
C LYS A 749 3.88 17.46 -21.67
N HIS A 750 4.48 16.27 -21.55
CA HIS A 750 4.18 15.12 -22.39
C HIS A 750 3.56 13.96 -21.60
N VAL A 751 2.95 14.26 -20.45
CA VAL A 751 2.29 13.26 -19.59
C VAL A 751 0.80 13.58 -19.49
N ASP A 752 -0.04 12.58 -19.80
CA ASP A 752 -1.50 12.74 -19.72
C ASP A 752 -1.94 13.03 -18.29
N ASN A 753 -1.45 12.24 -17.32
CA ASN A 753 -1.77 12.36 -15.89
C ASN A 753 -0.81 13.36 -15.20
N GLY A 754 -0.38 13.09 -13.97
CA GLY A 754 0.57 13.91 -13.21
C GLY A 754 1.99 13.34 -13.13
N VAL A 755 2.84 14.08 -12.44
CA VAL A 755 4.22 13.73 -12.13
C VAL A 755 4.44 13.78 -10.62
N SER A 756 4.83 12.64 -10.03
CA SER A 756 5.31 12.56 -8.66
C SER A 756 6.84 12.50 -8.67
N LYS A 757 7.46 13.68 -8.71
CA LYS A 757 8.89 13.83 -8.53
C LYS A 757 9.17 14.41 -7.16
N THR A 758 9.97 13.72 -6.36
CA THR A 758 10.35 14.23 -5.05
C THR A 758 11.35 15.39 -5.20
N ILE A 759 11.00 16.59 -4.69
CA ILE A 759 11.90 17.73 -4.66
C ILE A 759 12.61 17.76 -3.30
N ASN A 760 13.75 17.06 -3.21
CA ASN A 760 14.57 17.01 -2.00
C ASN A 760 15.54 18.18 -1.99
N LEU A 761 15.40 19.07 -1.01
CA LEU A 761 16.26 20.23 -0.81
C LEU A 761 17.21 20.01 0.38
N PRO A 762 18.41 20.60 0.38
CA PRO A 762 19.33 20.53 1.52
C PRO A 762 18.73 21.14 2.77
N ASN A 763 19.21 20.72 3.95
CA ASN A 763 18.73 21.22 5.24
C ASN A 763 18.84 22.76 5.36
N THR A 764 19.82 23.35 4.68
CA THR A 764 20.06 24.79 4.59
C THR A 764 19.03 25.56 3.74
N ALA A 765 18.15 24.87 3.02
CA ALA A 765 17.13 25.51 2.22
C ALA A 765 16.19 26.37 3.09
N THR A 766 15.80 27.52 2.56
CA THR A 766 15.00 28.54 3.21
C THR A 766 13.53 28.45 2.79
N THR A 767 12.66 29.21 3.45
CA THR A 767 11.26 29.38 3.01
C THR A 767 11.18 30.00 1.60
N ASP A 768 12.12 30.86 1.24
CA ASP A 768 12.18 31.48 -0.09
C ASP A 768 12.52 30.45 -1.16
N ASP A 769 13.33 29.43 -0.86
CA ASP A 769 13.61 28.33 -1.79
C ASP A 769 12.35 27.50 -2.07
N VAL A 770 11.53 27.27 -1.03
CA VAL A 770 10.23 26.60 -1.17
C VAL A 770 9.25 27.47 -1.98
N ARG A 771 9.21 28.78 -1.72
CA ARG A 771 8.42 29.73 -2.52
C ARG A 771 8.82 29.69 -3.99
N ARG A 772 10.12 29.82 -4.29
CA ARG A 772 10.63 29.75 -5.67
C ARG A 772 10.26 28.43 -6.34
N ALA A 773 10.35 27.31 -5.63
CA ALA A 773 9.93 26.01 -6.15
C ALA A 773 8.43 26.00 -6.51
N TYR A 774 7.58 26.56 -5.63
CA TYR A 774 6.14 26.59 -5.84
C TYR A 774 5.73 27.49 -7.00
N ASP A 775 6.27 28.71 -7.04
CA ASP A 775 6.02 29.69 -8.11
C ASP A 775 6.47 29.13 -9.46
N LEU A 776 7.71 28.62 -9.53
CA LEU A 776 8.27 28.09 -10.76
C LEU A 776 7.50 26.87 -11.27
N ALA A 777 7.06 25.97 -10.38
CA ALA A 777 6.26 24.82 -10.80
C ALA A 777 4.90 25.25 -11.35
N PHE A 778 4.28 26.26 -10.76
CA PHE A 778 3.02 26.79 -11.24
C PHE A 778 3.19 27.42 -12.64
N ASP A 779 4.22 28.25 -12.80
CA ASP A 779 4.55 28.97 -14.04
C ASP A 779 4.92 28.02 -15.19
N LEU A 780 5.65 26.94 -14.90
CA LEU A 780 6.08 25.97 -15.91
C LEU A 780 5.02 24.92 -16.29
N GLY A 781 3.78 25.05 -15.79
CA GLY A 781 2.71 24.14 -16.21
C GLY A 781 2.57 22.87 -15.36
N CYS A 782 3.26 22.75 -14.21
CA CYS A 782 3.12 21.58 -13.35
C CYS A 782 1.70 21.44 -12.79
N LYS A 783 1.21 20.19 -12.65
CA LYS A 783 -0.14 19.91 -12.13
C LYS A 783 -0.18 19.85 -10.60
N GLY A 784 0.97 19.76 -9.95
CA GLY A 784 1.14 19.79 -8.51
C GLY A 784 2.62 19.73 -8.13
N ILE A 785 2.91 19.94 -6.85
CA ILE A 785 4.27 19.90 -6.32
C ILE A 785 4.26 19.50 -4.85
N THR A 786 5.31 18.78 -4.46
CA THR A 786 5.68 18.54 -3.06
C THR A 786 7.18 18.79 -2.87
N VAL A 787 7.52 19.51 -1.81
CA VAL A 787 8.91 19.85 -1.48
C VAL A 787 9.27 19.25 -0.12
N TYR A 788 10.43 18.60 -0.06
CA TYR A 788 11.00 18.06 1.17
C TYR A 788 12.35 18.67 1.43
N ARG A 789 12.45 19.46 2.49
CA ARG A 789 13.74 19.87 3.04
C ARG A 789 14.29 18.76 3.94
N ASP A 790 15.57 18.42 3.80
CA ASP A 790 16.21 17.47 4.70
C ASP A 790 16.00 17.91 6.17
N GLY A 791 15.51 16.99 7.00
CA GLY A 791 15.13 17.27 8.39
C GLY A 791 13.71 17.84 8.62
N SER A 792 12.88 18.08 7.59
CA SER A 792 11.49 18.53 7.78
C SER A 792 10.52 17.45 8.27
N LYS A 793 10.91 16.16 8.20
CA LYS A 793 10.11 15.04 8.74
C LYS A 793 10.92 14.29 9.81
N SER A 794 10.25 13.93 10.90
CA SER A 794 10.85 13.17 12.03
C SER A 794 11.32 11.77 11.63
N GLN A 795 10.70 11.18 10.60
CA GLN A 795 11.14 9.95 9.94
C GLN A 795 11.10 10.16 8.42
N GLN A 796 12.26 10.31 7.79
CA GLN A 796 12.38 10.28 6.33
C GLN A 796 12.89 8.89 5.90
N VAL A 797 12.33 8.36 4.80
CA VAL A 797 12.71 7.05 4.25
C VAL A 797 14.14 7.09 3.71
N LEU A 798 14.57 8.25 3.20
CA LEU A 798 15.91 8.53 2.72
C LEU A 798 16.45 9.72 3.54
N ASN A 799 17.50 9.50 4.31
CA ASN A 799 18.16 10.51 5.14
C ASN A 799 19.67 10.48 4.85
N LEU A 800 20.30 11.65 4.73
CA LEU A 800 21.75 11.74 4.62
C LEU A 800 22.46 11.55 5.97
N THR A 801 21.75 11.67 7.09
CA THR A 801 22.39 11.53 8.41
C THR A 801 22.38 10.08 8.91
N THR A 802 23.57 9.56 9.21
CA THR A 802 23.73 8.40 10.09
C THR A 802 23.42 8.83 11.52
N ALA A 803 22.27 8.41 12.04
CA ALA A 803 21.84 8.51 13.45
C ALA A 803 21.96 9.90 14.11
N GLN A 804 20.83 10.48 14.50
CA GLN A 804 20.85 11.62 15.43
C GLN A 804 21.60 11.27 16.73
N PRO A 805 22.35 12.21 17.33
CA PRO A 805 22.96 12.02 18.63
C PRO A 805 21.88 11.73 19.67
N ALA A 806 22.12 10.70 20.48
CA ALA A 806 21.28 10.33 21.61
C ALA A 806 21.28 11.46 22.67
N GLY A 807 20.33 12.37 22.55
CA GLY A 807 20.08 13.48 23.47
C GLY A 807 18.66 13.52 24.02
N ALA A 808 17.95 12.39 24.05
CA ALA A 808 16.75 12.23 24.86
C ALA A 808 16.74 10.80 25.42
N LYS A 809 16.81 10.67 26.75
CA LYS A 809 16.75 9.38 27.45
C LYS A 809 15.37 8.74 27.26
N ASN A 810 15.13 8.14 26.09
CA ASN A 810 14.08 7.13 25.94
C ASN A 810 14.63 5.81 26.48
N LYS A 811 14.12 5.39 27.64
CA LYS A 811 14.35 4.03 28.16
C LYS A 811 13.98 3.03 27.06
N ARG A 812 14.93 2.17 26.70
CA ARG A 812 14.77 1.09 25.70
C ARG A 812 13.52 0.26 26.03
N ARG A 813 12.58 0.20 25.10
CA ARG A 813 11.56 -0.86 25.00
C ARG A 813 12.20 -2.05 24.28
N ASP A 814 12.12 -3.22 24.89
CA ASP A 814 12.26 -4.47 24.13
C ASP A 814 10.97 -4.69 23.30
N PRO A 815 11.08 -5.12 22.04
CA PRO A 815 9.91 -5.42 21.21
C PRO A 815 9.17 -6.63 21.79
N VAL A 816 7.90 -6.44 22.13
CA VAL A 816 6.97 -7.55 22.43
C VAL A 816 6.73 -8.32 21.13
N SER A 817 7.15 -9.58 21.10
CA SER A 817 6.92 -10.49 19.98
C SER A 817 5.44 -10.84 19.88
N GLY A 818 4.73 -10.22 18.94
CA GLY A 818 3.30 -10.41 18.70
C GLY A 818 2.96 -11.70 17.94
N PHE A 819 3.12 -12.86 18.59
CA PHE A 819 2.49 -14.11 18.14
C PHE A 819 1.79 -14.77 19.33
N GLY A 820 0.45 -14.77 19.32
CA GLY A 820 -0.39 -15.42 20.33
C GLY A 820 -1.02 -14.47 21.36
N VAL A 821 -1.98 -13.64 20.96
CA VAL A 821 -2.74 -12.80 21.91
C VAL A 821 -3.80 -13.65 22.60
N LYS A 822 -3.58 -13.98 23.88
CA LYS A 822 -4.66 -14.50 24.73
C LYS A 822 -5.40 -13.29 25.32
N SER A 823 -6.72 -13.27 25.14
CA SER A 823 -7.59 -12.19 25.64
C SER A 823 -8.69 -12.81 26.51
N GLU A 824 -8.97 -12.18 27.64
CA GLU A 824 -10.02 -12.60 28.56
C GLU A 824 -11.02 -11.46 28.79
N TYR A 825 -12.30 -11.83 28.91
CA TYR A 825 -13.41 -10.88 29.02
C TYR A 825 -14.10 -11.01 30.38
N TYR A 826 -14.33 -9.86 31.01
CA TYR A 826 -15.08 -9.72 32.25
C TYR A 826 -16.21 -8.71 32.07
N GLN A 827 -17.38 -9.02 32.62
CA GLN A 827 -18.50 -8.10 32.71
C GLN A 827 -18.85 -7.87 34.18
N MET A 828 -18.78 -6.62 34.62
CA MET A 828 -19.00 -6.23 36.02
C MET A 828 -20.16 -5.25 36.12
N GLN A 829 -21.09 -5.48 37.04
CA GLN A 829 -22.21 -4.57 37.26
C GLN A 829 -21.80 -3.42 38.18
N THR A 830 -21.77 -2.20 37.65
CA THR A 830 -21.46 -0.97 38.41
C THR A 830 -22.71 -0.12 38.61
N GLY A 831 -22.67 0.88 39.50
CA GLY A 831 -23.79 1.82 39.68
C GLY A 831 -24.02 2.76 38.49
N TYR A 832 -23.15 2.69 37.48
CA TYR A 832 -23.24 3.43 36.22
C TYR A 832 -23.67 2.55 35.03
N GLY A 833 -23.92 1.26 35.28
CA GLY A 833 -24.26 0.28 34.23
C GLY A 833 -23.23 -0.86 34.12
N PRO A 834 -23.44 -1.76 33.14
CA PRO A 834 -22.53 -2.88 32.91
C PRO A 834 -21.20 -2.38 32.34
N LEU A 835 -20.11 -2.67 33.06
CA LEU A 835 -18.75 -2.40 32.65
C LEU A 835 -18.17 -3.65 31.96
N HIS A 836 -17.70 -3.47 30.73
CA HIS A 836 -17.05 -4.48 29.92
C HIS A 836 -15.54 -4.29 30.02
N ILE A 837 -14.80 -5.35 30.38
CA ILE A 837 -13.35 -5.31 30.60
C ILE A 837 -12.71 -6.43 29.79
N HIS A 838 -11.76 -6.11 28.91
CA HIS A 838 -10.93 -7.10 28.21
C HIS A 838 -9.49 -6.99 28.68
N ILE A 839 -8.89 -8.10 29.09
CA ILE A 839 -7.50 -8.18 29.53
C ILE A 839 -6.73 -9.04 28.53
N ASN A 840 -5.79 -8.43 27.81
CA ASN A 840 -4.85 -9.16 26.95
C ASN A 840 -3.58 -9.45 27.75
N TYR A 841 -3.10 -10.69 27.62
CA TYR A 841 -1.99 -11.20 28.40
C TYR A 841 -1.12 -12.17 27.59
N ASP A 842 0.13 -12.31 28.02
CA ASP A 842 1.09 -13.27 27.49
C ASP A 842 1.78 -14.03 28.65
N GLU A 843 2.87 -14.74 28.37
CA GLU A 843 3.65 -15.47 29.39
C GLU A 843 4.26 -14.55 30.46
N ARG A 844 4.35 -13.24 30.20
CA ARG A 844 4.88 -12.21 31.11
C ARG A 844 3.77 -11.46 31.84
N GLY A 845 2.51 -11.87 31.71
CA GLY A 845 1.37 -11.32 32.42
C GLY A 845 0.48 -10.41 31.56
N PRO A 846 -0.47 -9.69 32.17
CA PRO A 846 -1.36 -8.79 31.44
C PRO A 846 -0.59 -7.58 30.91
N TYR A 847 -0.75 -7.26 29.62
CA TYR A 847 -0.09 -6.11 28.97
C TYR A 847 -1.07 -5.09 28.40
N GLN A 848 -2.36 -5.40 28.31
CA GLN A 848 -3.38 -4.47 27.82
C GLN A 848 -4.73 -4.69 28.52
N VAL A 849 -5.42 -3.61 28.86
CA VAL A 849 -6.75 -3.62 29.48
C VAL A 849 -7.68 -2.65 28.74
N PHE A 850 -8.75 -3.15 28.14
CA PHE A 850 -9.80 -2.32 27.54
C PHE A 850 -11.00 -2.27 28.46
N THR A 851 -11.58 -1.08 28.63
CA THR A 851 -12.74 -0.84 29.47
C THR A 851 -13.79 -0.04 28.69
N ASN A 852 -15.03 -0.49 28.73
CA ASN A 852 -16.15 0.18 28.07
C ASN A 852 -17.43 0.12 28.92
N ILE A 853 -18.18 1.21 28.96
CA ILE A 853 -19.46 1.32 29.67
C ILE A 853 -20.43 2.17 28.84
N ALA A 854 -21.69 1.75 28.76
CA ALA A 854 -22.74 2.45 28.03
C ALA A 854 -23.51 3.43 28.95
N PRO A 855 -24.05 4.56 28.42
CA PRO A 855 -24.01 4.99 27.02
C PRO A 855 -22.69 5.67 26.62
N LEU A 856 -22.28 5.44 25.36
CA LEU A 856 -21.07 6.00 24.75
C LEU A 856 -21.19 7.53 24.60
N GLY A 857 -20.09 8.25 24.82
CA GLY A 857 -20.02 9.70 24.66
C GLY A 857 -20.36 10.52 25.91
N THR A 858 -20.56 9.84 27.06
CA THR A 858 -20.65 10.49 28.37
C THR A 858 -19.26 10.68 28.98
N GLU A 859 -19.12 11.66 29.89
CA GLU A 859 -17.88 11.89 30.63
C GLU A 859 -17.41 10.61 31.37
N ILE A 860 -18.34 9.87 31.97
CA ILE A 860 -18.07 8.59 32.64
C ILE A 860 -17.54 7.54 31.66
N SER A 861 -18.13 7.41 30.47
CA SER A 861 -17.61 6.50 29.42
C SER A 861 -16.21 6.93 28.95
N GLY A 862 -15.98 8.23 28.78
CA GLY A 862 -14.67 8.79 28.40
C GLY A 862 -13.60 8.53 29.44
N LEU A 863 -13.86 8.85 30.72
CA LEU A 863 -12.95 8.61 31.84
C LEU A 863 -12.69 7.10 32.03
N THR A 864 -13.71 6.27 31.84
CA THR A 864 -13.58 4.80 31.90
C THR A 864 -12.64 4.30 30.80
N THR A 865 -12.76 4.79 29.58
CA THR A 865 -11.86 4.44 28.46
C THR A 865 -10.44 4.96 28.70
N VAL A 866 -10.28 6.19 29.17
CA VAL A 866 -8.96 6.76 29.52
C VAL A 866 -8.27 5.92 30.60
N MET A 867 -9.00 5.46 31.61
CA MET A 867 -8.45 4.56 32.63
C MET A 867 -7.92 3.25 32.03
N GLY A 868 -8.64 2.63 31.10
CA GLY A 868 -8.17 1.44 30.38
C GLY A 868 -6.91 1.71 29.56
N ILE A 869 -6.84 2.85 28.88
CA ILE A 869 -5.65 3.28 28.12
C ILE A 869 -4.45 3.49 29.05
N LEU A 870 -4.64 4.17 30.19
CA LEU A 870 -3.58 4.41 31.16
C LEU A 870 -3.08 3.12 31.80
N LEU A 871 -3.99 2.21 32.17
CA LEU A 871 -3.64 0.88 32.68
C LEU A 871 -2.88 0.07 31.63
N SER A 872 -3.34 0.08 30.38
CA SER A 872 -2.65 -0.55 29.26
C SER A 872 -1.24 0.01 29.08
N LYS A 873 -1.07 1.33 29.18
CA LYS A 873 0.24 1.96 29.04
C LYS A 873 1.16 1.60 30.20
N TYR A 874 0.66 1.62 31.44
CA TYR A 874 1.39 1.20 32.63
C TYR A 874 1.88 -0.26 32.50
N LEU A 875 1.01 -1.17 32.09
CA LEU A 875 1.36 -2.59 31.93
C LEU A 875 2.32 -2.82 30.76
N ALA A 876 2.09 -2.17 29.61
CA ALA A 876 2.98 -2.24 28.45
C ALA A 876 4.38 -1.63 28.70
N GLU A 877 4.52 -0.79 29.72
CA GLU A 877 5.80 -0.24 30.19
C GLU A 877 6.47 -1.13 31.26
N GLY A 878 5.93 -2.33 31.52
CA GLY A 878 6.45 -3.28 32.51
C GLY A 878 6.02 -2.96 33.94
N GLY A 879 4.93 -2.21 34.10
CA GLY A 879 4.33 -1.91 35.40
C GLY A 879 3.83 -3.17 36.11
N ASP A 880 4.04 -3.23 37.41
CA ASP A 880 3.62 -4.37 38.25
C ASP A 880 2.09 -4.40 38.39
N PRO A 881 1.41 -5.45 37.87
CA PRO A 881 -0.04 -5.56 37.91
C PRO A 881 -0.60 -5.81 39.31
N ILE A 882 0.20 -6.24 40.28
CA ILE A 882 -0.21 -6.43 41.68
C ILE A 882 -0.22 -5.09 42.41
N ARG A 883 0.80 -4.24 42.19
CA ARG A 883 0.88 -2.91 42.83
C ARG A 883 -0.29 -2.01 42.47
N ILE A 884 -0.75 -2.06 41.22
CA ILE A 884 -1.85 -1.20 40.77
C ILE A 884 -3.20 -1.58 41.38
N LEU A 885 -3.39 -2.84 41.83
CA LEU A 885 -4.62 -3.30 42.47
C LEU A 885 -4.95 -2.47 43.73
N LYS A 886 -3.95 -2.09 44.52
CA LYS A 886 -4.13 -1.27 45.73
C LYS A 886 -4.74 0.10 45.38
N HIS A 887 -4.24 0.74 44.33
CA HIS A 887 -4.71 2.04 43.89
C HIS A 887 -6.12 1.96 43.31
N LEU A 888 -6.38 0.96 42.46
CA LEU A 888 -7.72 0.75 41.87
C LEU A 888 -8.77 0.41 42.94
N ASN A 889 -8.39 -0.35 43.97
CA ASN A 889 -9.29 -0.73 45.08
C ASN A 889 -9.60 0.43 46.05
N ALA A 890 -8.73 1.44 46.12
CA ALA A 890 -8.90 2.59 47.00
C ALA A 890 -9.96 3.59 46.50
N VAL A 891 -10.29 3.56 45.21
CA VAL A 891 -11.26 4.49 44.61
C VAL A 891 -12.69 4.07 44.98
N LYS A 892 -13.42 4.97 45.64
CA LYS A 892 -14.85 4.80 45.96
C LYS A 892 -15.69 5.74 45.09
N GLY A 893 -16.78 5.23 44.55
CA GLY A 893 -17.75 5.99 43.77
C GLY A 893 -18.94 6.41 44.63
N ASP A 894 -19.66 7.41 44.14
CA ASP A 894 -20.94 7.88 44.65
C ASP A 894 -22.10 6.89 44.40
N ARG A 895 -21.91 5.92 43.48
CA ARG A 895 -22.90 4.88 43.14
C ARG A 895 -22.32 3.46 43.26
N PRO A 896 -22.19 2.91 44.48
CA PRO A 896 -21.82 1.52 44.66
C PRO A 896 -22.95 0.57 44.19
N SER A 897 -22.58 -0.63 43.74
CA SER A 897 -23.49 -1.65 43.21
C SER A 897 -23.28 -2.99 43.93
N GLY A 898 -24.38 -3.63 44.34
CA GLY A 898 -24.38 -4.91 45.05
C GLY A 898 -24.29 -4.82 46.58
N PHE A 899 -24.33 -5.97 47.25
CA PHE A 899 -24.31 -6.10 48.72
C PHE A 899 -23.30 -7.15 49.19
N GLY A 900 -22.82 -7.00 50.43
CA GLY A 900 -21.90 -7.95 51.06
C GLY A 900 -20.52 -8.02 50.39
N ALA A 901 -19.89 -9.20 50.44
CA ALA A 901 -18.53 -9.42 49.93
C ALA A 901 -18.37 -9.27 48.40
N LYS A 902 -19.47 -9.18 47.63
CA LYS A 902 -19.48 -8.96 46.17
C LYS A 902 -19.83 -7.52 45.77
N ARG A 903 -19.83 -6.59 46.72
CA ARG A 903 -20.11 -5.17 46.47
C ARG A 903 -19.01 -4.51 45.64
N ILE A 904 -19.40 -3.85 44.56
CA ILE A 904 -18.53 -3.06 43.68
C ILE A 904 -18.72 -1.58 44.02
N ASP A 905 -17.67 -0.93 44.52
CA ASP A 905 -17.77 0.44 45.04
C ASP A 905 -17.56 1.52 43.97
N SER A 906 -16.89 1.20 42.87
CA SER A 906 -16.59 2.14 41.78
C SER A 906 -16.22 1.39 40.50
N ILE A 907 -16.14 2.11 39.38
CA ILE A 907 -15.64 1.57 38.10
C ILE A 907 -14.19 1.09 38.26
N SER A 908 -13.34 1.84 38.95
CA SER A 908 -11.95 1.44 39.22
C SER A 908 -11.86 0.20 40.12
N HIS A 909 -12.73 0.10 41.14
CA HIS A 909 -12.82 -1.10 41.97
C HIS A 909 -13.26 -2.31 41.14
N ALA A 910 -14.22 -2.14 40.21
CA ALA A 910 -14.63 -3.20 39.28
C ALA A 910 -13.47 -3.71 38.42
N VAL A 911 -12.62 -2.81 37.92
CA VAL A 911 -11.40 -3.18 37.18
C VAL A 911 -10.39 -3.88 38.09
N SER A 912 -10.24 -3.47 39.35
CA SER A 912 -9.41 -4.15 40.35
C SER A 912 -9.87 -5.59 40.57
N VAL A 913 -11.18 -5.82 40.68
CA VAL A 913 -11.76 -7.16 40.87
C VAL A 913 -11.48 -8.04 39.65
N ALA A 914 -11.74 -7.54 38.43
CA ALA A 914 -11.48 -8.28 37.20
C ALA A 914 -9.99 -8.60 37.01
N LEU A 915 -9.10 -7.63 37.24
CA LEU A 915 -7.65 -7.83 37.13
C LEU A 915 -7.13 -8.80 38.20
N ARG A 916 -7.64 -8.73 39.44
CA ARG A 916 -7.28 -9.66 40.50
C ARG A 916 -7.71 -11.09 40.19
N GLU A 917 -8.91 -11.26 39.68
CA GLU A 917 -9.43 -12.58 39.26
C GLU A 917 -8.56 -13.17 38.15
N HIS A 918 -8.19 -12.35 37.17
CA HIS A 918 -7.26 -12.73 36.10
C HIS A 918 -5.91 -13.19 36.64
N LEU A 919 -5.30 -12.42 37.55
CA LEU A 919 -3.99 -12.72 38.12
C LEU A 919 -4.01 -13.99 38.99
N LYS A 920 -5.08 -14.22 39.77
CA LYS A 920 -5.25 -15.48 40.51
C LYS A 920 -5.31 -16.68 39.56
N ARG A 921 -6.17 -16.59 38.54
CA ARG A 921 -6.39 -17.68 37.58
C ARG A 921 -5.14 -18.02 36.77
N THR A 922 -4.32 -17.02 36.48
CA THR A 922 -3.06 -17.18 35.74
C THR A 922 -1.87 -17.56 36.62
N GLY A 923 -2.08 -17.76 37.93
CA GLY A 923 -1.04 -18.17 38.88
C GLY A 923 -0.06 -17.05 39.26
N TRP A 924 -0.43 -15.78 39.03
CA TRP A 924 0.36 -14.61 39.42
C TRP A 924 0.15 -14.20 40.88
N ILE A 925 -0.91 -14.69 41.52
CA ILE A 925 -1.22 -14.47 42.94
C ILE A 925 -1.69 -15.81 43.52
N ASP A 926 -1.11 -16.24 44.65
CA ASP A 926 -1.53 -17.47 45.36
C ASP A 926 -2.94 -17.37 45.95
N GLU A 927 -3.67 -18.49 45.96
CA GLU A 927 -5.05 -18.59 46.45
C GLU A 927 -5.23 -18.15 47.92
N GLU A 928 -4.16 -18.17 48.73
CA GLU A 928 -4.19 -17.90 50.18
C GLU A 928 -3.60 -16.55 50.64
N SER A 929 -3.27 -15.62 49.74
CA SER A 929 -2.81 -14.27 50.16
C SER A 929 -3.97 -13.32 50.54
N SER A 930 -4.77 -13.74 51.51
CA SER A 930 -5.63 -12.83 52.28
C SER A 930 -4.82 -12.17 53.41
N GLU A 931 -4.99 -10.85 53.55
CA GLU A 931 -4.47 -9.97 54.63
C GLU A 931 -3.13 -9.25 54.37
N HIS A 932 -3.22 -8.01 53.89
CA HIS A 932 -2.26 -6.94 54.24
C HIS A 932 -3.05 -5.78 54.88
N LYS A 933 -3.14 -5.84 56.21
CA LYS A 933 -3.89 -4.93 57.10
C LYS A 933 -3.21 -3.57 57.37
N SER A 934 -1.98 -3.28 56.92
CA SER A 934 -1.23 -2.17 57.54
C SER A 934 -1.41 -0.76 56.95
N ALA A 935 -2.15 -0.56 55.85
CA ALA A 935 -2.25 0.77 55.20
C ALA A 935 -3.61 1.47 55.39
N VAL A 936 -4.63 0.76 55.87
CA VAL A 936 -6.00 1.28 56.02
C VAL A 936 -6.19 1.98 57.38
N GLU A 937 -5.39 1.59 58.38
CA GLU A 937 -5.52 2.05 59.76
C GLU A 937 -4.99 3.49 59.99
N GLU A 938 -4.03 3.95 59.17
CA GLU A 938 -3.54 5.33 59.21
C GLU A 938 -4.53 6.33 58.58
N LEU A 939 -5.25 5.94 57.53
CA LEU A 939 -6.18 6.84 56.83
C LEU A 939 -7.46 7.09 57.65
N LEU A 940 -7.93 6.07 58.39
CA LEU A 940 -9.16 6.13 59.20
C LEU A 940 -9.03 7.04 60.43
N LYS A 941 -7.83 7.27 60.95
CA LYS A 941 -7.58 8.19 62.07
C LYS A 941 -7.79 9.66 61.70
N PHE A 942 -7.56 10.03 60.43
CA PHE A 942 -7.61 11.43 59.99
C PHE A 942 -9.05 11.93 59.80
N THR A 943 -9.96 11.05 59.37
CA THR A 943 -11.37 11.37 59.10
C THR A 943 -12.26 11.51 60.34
N ARG A 944 -11.87 10.94 61.48
CA ARG A 944 -12.68 11.00 62.73
C ARG A 944 -12.70 12.37 63.40
N LEU A 945 -11.80 13.28 63.02
CA LEU A 945 -11.60 14.57 63.72
C LEU A 945 -12.39 15.75 63.16
N THR A 946 -12.98 15.63 61.97
CA THR A 946 -13.56 16.80 61.26
C THR A 946 -15.03 16.67 60.87
N HIS A 947 -15.62 15.47 60.88
CA HIS A 947 -16.99 15.25 60.42
C HIS A 947 -17.71 14.21 61.28
N CYS A 948 -19.02 14.38 61.47
CA CYS A 948 -19.88 13.44 62.18
C CYS A 948 -19.90 12.07 61.46
N PRO A 949 -19.65 10.94 62.13
CA PRO A 949 -19.63 9.63 61.49
C PRO A 949 -21.03 9.13 61.09
N LYS A 950 -22.11 9.73 61.62
CA LYS A 950 -23.49 9.35 61.33
C LYS A 950 -24.10 10.13 60.16
N CYS A 951 -23.93 11.45 60.12
CA CYS A 951 -24.54 12.31 59.10
C CYS A 951 -23.54 13.11 58.26
N TYR A 952 -22.23 12.95 58.52
CA TYR A 952 -21.14 13.64 57.80
C TYR A 952 -21.18 15.17 57.87
N SER A 953 -21.94 15.75 58.81
CA SER A 953 -21.87 17.19 59.08
C SER A 953 -20.51 17.56 59.67
N ALA A 954 -19.95 18.69 59.21
CA ALA A 954 -18.77 19.32 59.80
C ALA A 954 -19.08 20.06 61.12
N ASN A 955 -20.35 20.17 61.50
CA ASN A 955 -20.83 20.89 62.68
C ASN A 955 -20.77 20.00 63.93
N VAL A 956 -19.53 19.67 64.33
CA VAL A 956 -19.21 18.82 65.47
C VAL A 956 -18.42 19.60 66.53
N ALA A 957 -18.77 19.42 67.79
CA ALA A 957 -18.13 20.11 68.92
C ALA A 957 -17.87 19.15 70.08
N TYR A 958 -16.77 19.35 70.81
CA TYR A 958 -16.50 18.61 72.04
C TYR A 958 -17.22 19.29 73.21
N GLU A 959 -18.15 18.57 73.83
CA GLU A 959 -18.80 19.03 75.05
C GLU A 959 -18.04 18.49 76.28
N SER A 960 -17.91 19.35 77.30
CA SER A 960 -17.15 19.05 78.51
C SER A 960 -17.67 17.77 79.18
N GLY A 961 -16.84 16.74 79.23
CA GLY A 961 -17.16 15.44 79.85
C GLY A 961 -17.39 14.28 78.88
N CYS A 962 -17.33 14.49 77.55
CA CYS A 962 -17.41 13.41 76.58
C CYS A 962 -16.06 13.09 75.91
N SER A 963 -15.80 11.80 75.65
CA SER A 963 -14.57 11.28 75.00
C SER A 963 -14.54 11.45 73.47
N GLY A 964 -15.63 11.90 72.85
CA GLY A 964 -15.76 12.07 71.39
C GLY A 964 -16.55 13.33 71.00
N PRO A 965 -16.49 13.76 69.73
CA PRO A 965 -17.17 14.96 69.26
C PRO A 965 -18.68 14.73 69.09
N SER A 966 -19.49 15.64 69.62
CA SER A 966 -20.96 15.62 69.51
C SER A 966 -21.42 16.41 68.29
N CYS A 967 -22.33 15.83 67.49
CA CYS A 967 -22.88 16.49 66.30
C CYS A 967 -24.14 17.28 66.64
N LYS A 968 -24.10 18.59 66.36
CA LYS A 968 -25.22 19.51 66.63
C LYS A 968 -26.40 19.33 65.66
N ASP A 969 -26.17 18.76 64.48
CA ASP A 969 -27.18 18.66 63.44
C ASP A 969 -28.02 17.37 63.52
N CYS A 970 -27.45 16.26 63.98
CA CYS A 970 -28.18 14.97 64.07
C CYS A 970 -28.24 14.38 65.48
N GLY A 971 -27.68 15.08 66.48
CA GLY A 971 -27.67 14.66 67.88
C GLY A 971 -26.79 13.45 68.19
N TYR A 972 -25.93 13.02 67.27
CA TYR A 972 -25.00 11.92 67.52
C TYR A 972 -23.93 12.34 68.54
N SER A 973 -23.77 11.57 69.61
CA SER A 973 -22.67 11.69 70.57
C SER A 973 -22.18 10.28 70.93
N GLU A 974 -20.87 10.10 71.08
CA GLU A 974 -20.30 8.81 71.47
C GLU A 974 -20.58 8.46 72.94
N CYS A 975 -20.96 9.45 73.75
CA CYS A 975 -21.23 9.28 75.18
C CYS A 975 -22.72 9.17 75.53
N SER A 976 -23.60 9.06 74.53
CA SER A 976 -25.07 9.06 74.68
C SER A 976 -25.75 7.99 73.85
#